data_AF-A0A831LI29-F1
#
_entry.id   AF-A0A831LI29-F1
#
_cell.length_a   1.000
_cell.length_b   1.000
_cell.length_c   1.000
_cell.angle_alpha   90.00
_cell.angle_beta   90.00
_cell.angle_gamma   90.00
#
_symmetry.space_group_name_H-M   'P 1'
#
loop_
_entity.id
_entity.type
_entity.pdbx_description
1 polymer ?
#
loop_
_entity_poly.entity_id
_entity_poly.type
_entity_poly.pdbx_seq_one_letter_code
_entity_poly.pdbx_strand_id
1 'polypeptide(L)'
;DEAFVVLEARAREGARRRYGAIDARVEERLRRELDLIFAKGFAHYFLVVEELAGQSPRTCGRGSAAASLVAYTLGITHVDPLAYNLFFERFLNEGRLDPPDIDIDFPWDERDAILDFAFRRYGAQRAAMVANHISFKGRSSLREVAKVFGFEEAEIKSVTARLSGYCRAGGVAAAIAEDPLFQDRSLNDDWQQVLRIAGRLEGQLRHLGLHCGGLVVVPDEIRRYVPVQVSTRGLPLIQWEKDQAEAAGLVKIDILGNRSLAVIRDALQAIKEQTGREIDYASWQPLEDARTRRRLCRGETMGCFYIESPATRQLLRRMFEQGPAEDSAFLFEHLVMASSIIRPAANNFIREFIARMRGKSWRSLHPLLDTVLEETYGIAIYQEQITQIAMALAGFTAFEGDQLRKIISKKHKAQTLKDYREKFFAGARKKGIDDKTLQAVWEQILSFGGYSFCKPHSASYALVSCKSAYLKAHYPAQFMAAVISNRGGFYSPLAYLSEARRMGLTILPPDINQSEDHYLGWDRALRIGFMQIQGLSRSALKTVLAERKKGGDFRDFQDFLQRVRLDCTDVQRLIKAGCFDTLEGRSRRPVLLWQCLAGSQQNAVGETGLLFDAPALDLPRPPAYDDRKVLAQEIETLGMLVSCHPLCLYRRQIERLKPVPARSLEEWAGRYIAMIGWWVTGKRVRDKNGRPMEFVSFEDTTAIFDATFFPSAYGRFCRKLSRLRPYVLKGRVEEEFGVATLRVEWVGFLEEKE
;
A
#
# COMPACT_ATOMS: atom_id res chain seq x y z
N ASP A 1 -0.64 8.10 -40.26
CA ASP A 1 -1.52 9.27 -40.49
C ASP A 1 -2.92 9.08 -39.94
N GLU A 2 -3.68 8.06 -40.35
CA GLU A 2 -5.05 7.84 -39.85
C GLU A 2 -5.18 7.77 -38.32
N ALA A 3 -4.32 6.97 -37.65
CA ALA A 3 -4.32 6.88 -36.19
C ALA A 3 -4.04 8.21 -35.49
N PHE A 4 -3.24 9.09 -36.10
CA PHE A 4 -2.96 10.40 -35.52
C PHE A 4 -4.18 11.32 -35.62
N VAL A 5 -4.89 11.32 -36.75
CA VAL A 5 -6.13 12.08 -36.92
C VAL A 5 -7.17 11.67 -35.88
N VAL A 6 -7.30 10.36 -35.63
CA VAL A 6 -8.19 9.83 -34.58
C VAL A 6 -7.75 10.29 -33.19
N LEU A 7 -6.46 10.19 -32.88
CA LEU A 7 -5.90 10.62 -31.59
C LEU A 7 -6.14 12.12 -31.35
N GLU A 8 -5.84 12.97 -32.34
CA GLU A 8 -6.02 14.41 -32.23
C GLU A 8 -7.49 14.77 -31.97
N ALA A 9 -8.41 14.18 -32.74
CA ALA A 9 -9.85 14.42 -32.57
C ALA A 9 -10.31 14.07 -31.15
N ARG A 10 -9.93 12.89 -30.64
CA ARG A 10 -10.28 12.43 -29.28
C ARG A 10 -9.64 13.28 -28.19
N ALA A 11 -8.38 13.67 -28.35
CA ALA A 11 -7.68 14.52 -27.38
C ALA A 11 -8.34 15.91 -27.28
N ARG A 12 -8.72 16.50 -28.43
CA ARG A 12 -9.43 17.79 -28.47
C ARG A 12 -10.83 17.70 -27.87
N GLU A 13 -11.58 16.64 -28.14
CA GLU A 13 -12.88 16.39 -27.49
C GLU A 13 -12.72 16.22 -25.98
N GLY A 14 -11.74 15.42 -25.55
CA GLY A 14 -11.40 15.21 -24.16
C GLY A 14 -11.02 16.51 -23.43
N ALA A 15 -10.26 17.39 -24.08
CA ALA A 15 -9.91 18.71 -23.55
C ALA A 15 -11.15 19.58 -23.31
N ARG A 16 -12.09 19.63 -24.27
CA ARG A 16 -13.36 20.36 -24.08
C ARG A 16 -14.17 19.78 -22.92
N ARG A 17 -14.23 18.46 -22.79
CA ARG A 17 -14.94 17.79 -21.68
C ARG A 17 -14.33 18.10 -20.31
N ARG A 18 -13.00 18.15 -20.20
CA ARG A 18 -12.29 18.35 -18.93
C ARG A 18 -12.24 19.82 -18.48
N TYR A 19 -11.99 20.74 -19.42
CA TYR A 19 -11.82 22.18 -19.13
C TYR A 19 -13.06 23.03 -19.44
N GLY A 20 -14.07 22.47 -20.09
CA GLY A 20 -15.23 23.21 -20.63
C GLY A 20 -14.91 23.95 -21.93
N ALA A 21 -13.82 24.74 -21.93
CA ALA A 21 -13.29 25.44 -23.10
C ALA A 21 -11.77 25.25 -23.22
N ILE A 22 -11.26 25.26 -24.45
CA ILE A 22 -9.82 25.20 -24.71
C ILE A 22 -9.30 26.64 -24.76
N ASP A 23 -8.61 27.06 -23.70
CA ASP A 23 -7.92 28.35 -23.67
C ASP A 23 -6.55 28.30 -24.36
N ALA A 24 -5.86 29.43 -24.44
CA ALA A 24 -4.55 29.52 -25.09
C ALA A 24 -3.49 28.62 -24.43
N ARG A 25 -3.54 28.45 -23.10
CA ARG A 25 -2.59 27.65 -22.34
C ARG A 25 -2.79 26.15 -22.60
N VAL A 26 -4.05 25.71 -22.65
CA VAL A 26 -4.42 24.33 -23.00
C VAL A 26 -4.06 24.05 -24.46
N GLU A 27 -4.39 24.94 -25.40
CA GLU A 27 -4.10 24.75 -26.83
C GLU A 27 -2.60 24.67 -27.10
N GLU A 28 -1.80 25.57 -26.49
CA GLU A 28 -0.34 25.58 -26.68
C GLU A 28 0.28 24.26 -26.22
N ARG A 29 -0.07 23.80 -25.02
CA ARG A 29 0.43 22.53 -24.49
C ARG A 29 -0.06 21.35 -25.32
N LEU A 30 -1.35 21.31 -25.67
CA LEU A 30 -1.94 20.20 -26.40
C LEU A 30 -1.31 20.05 -27.78
N ARG A 31 -1.16 21.15 -28.53
CA ARG A 31 -0.51 21.17 -29.83
C ARG A 31 0.94 20.67 -29.73
N ARG A 32 1.71 21.19 -28.77
CA ARG A 32 3.10 20.77 -28.56
C ARG A 32 3.23 19.27 -28.29
N GLU A 33 2.38 18.71 -27.44
CA GLU A 33 2.40 17.27 -27.15
C GLU A 33 1.99 16.44 -28.37
N LEU A 34 0.93 16.84 -29.09
CA LEU A 34 0.45 16.15 -30.29
C LEU A 34 1.49 16.17 -31.42
N ASP A 35 2.13 17.30 -31.68
CA ASP A 35 3.19 17.43 -32.70
C ASP A 35 4.35 16.47 -32.40
N LEU A 36 4.75 16.35 -31.14
CA LEU A 36 5.82 15.44 -30.74
C LEU A 36 5.38 13.96 -30.85
N ILE A 37 4.13 13.64 -30.50
CA ILE A 37 3.57 12.29 -30.64
C ILE A 37 3.50 11.89 -32.13
N PHE A 38 3.11 12.83 -33.00
CA PHE A 38 3.08 12.64 -34.45
C PHE A 38 4.49 12.38 -35.00
N ALA A 39 5.45 13.26 -34.69
CA ALA A 39 6.82 13.16 -35.16
C ALA A 39 7.50 11.84 -34.75
N LYS A 40 7.09 11.26 -33.61
CA LYS A 40 7.61 9.98 -33.10
C LYS A 40 6.82 8.76 -33.56
N GLY A 41 5.66 8.93 -34.19
CA GLY A 41 4.81 7.82 -34.63
C GLY A 41 4.12 7.06 -33.49
N PHE A 42 3.91 7.69 -32.33
CA PHE A 42 3.36 7.02 -31.15
C PHE A 42 1.82 7.02 -31.06
N ALA A 43 1.12 7.46 -32.09
CA ALA A 43 -0.34 7.59 -32.06
C ALA A 43 -1.07 6.26 -31.77
N HIS A 44 -0.66 5.15 -32.41
CA HIS A 44 -1.23 3.83 -32.14
C HIS A 44 -1.06 3.39 -30.68
N TYR A 45 0.09 3.71 -30.09
CA TYR A 45 0.37 3.35 -28.70
C TYR A 45 -0.60 4.03 -27.74
N PHE A 46 -0.85 5.33 -27.90
CA PHE A 46 -1.82 6.06 -27.09
C PHE A 46 -3.24 5.53 -27.25
N LEU A 47 -3.66 5.17 -28.47
CA LEU A 47 -5.00 4.63 -28.73
C LEU A 47 -5.20 3.24 -28.11
N VAL A 48 -4.18 2.37 -28.15
CA VAL A 48 -4.21 1.06 -27.47
C VAL A 48 -4.34 1.25 -25.97
N VAL A 49 -3.55 2.16 -25.39
CA VAL A 49 -3.57 2.45 -23.96
C VAL A 49 -4.90 3.09 -23.53
N GLU A 50 -5.46 4.00 -24.34
CA GLU A 50 -6.81 4.57 -24.14
C GLU A 50 -7.88 3.47 -24.14
N GLU A 51 -7.85 2.55 -25.11
CA GLU A 51 -8.82 1.44 -25.21
C GLU A 51 -8.78 0.53 -23.97
N LEU A 52 -7.57 0.23 -23.46
CA LEU A 52 -7.37 -0.53 -22.23
C LEU A 52 -7.82 0.24 -20.99
N ALA A 53 -7.48 1.53 -20.89
CA ALA A 53 -7.92 2.38 -19.78
C ALA A 53 -9.45 2.50 -19.73
N GLY A 54 -10.10 2.61 -20.89
CA GLY A 54 -11.55 2.72 -21.03
C GLY A 54 -12.35 1.50 -20.56
N GLN A 55 -11.69 0.38 -20.26
CA GLN A 55 -12.35 -0.82 -19.72
C GLN A 55 -12.76 -0.68 -18.24
N SER A 56 -12.25 0.32 -17.53
CA SER A 56 -12.70 0.64 -16.17
C SER A 56 -12.80 2.16 -15.99
N PRO A 57 -13.88 2.68 -15.40
CA PRO A 57 -14.01 4.11 -15.13
C PRO A 57 -13.06 4.60 -14.00
N ARG A 58 -12.42 3.67 -13.27
CA ARG A 58 -11.67 3.94 -12.04
C ARG A 58 -10.22 3.53 -12.21
N THR A 59 -9.49 4.31 -12.98
CA THR A 59 -8.07 4.08 -13.26
C THR A 59 -7.16 5.05 -12.52
N CYS A 60 -5.88 4.70 -12.40
CA CYS A 60 -4.84 5.64 -11.99
C CYS A 60 -3.61 5.43 -12.88
N GLY A 61 -3.41 6.31 -13.86
CA GLY A 61 -2.16 6.38 -14.61
C GLY A 61 -1.00 6.77 -13.70
N ARG A 62 0.08 5.98 -13.71
CA ARG A 62 1.24 6.19 -12.83
C ARG A 62 2.49 6.56 -13.62
N GLY A 63 3.56 6.88 -12.89
CA GLY A 63 4.85 7.18 -13.50
C GLY A 63 4.84 8.55 -14.14
N SER A 64 5.59 8.74 -15.23
CA SER A 64 5.64 10.01 -15.94
C SER A 64 4.40 10.29 -16.80
N ALA A 65 3.54 9.29 -17.06
CA ALA A 65 2.36 9.45 -17.92
C ALA A 65 1.43 10.58 -17.48
N ALA A 66 1.34 10.84 -16.17
CA ALA A 66 0.55 11.94 -15.62
C ALA A 66 1.05 13.34 -16.00
N ALA A 67 2.25 13.48 -16.57
CA ALA A 67 2.74 14.77 -17.09
C ALA A 67 2.18 15.12 -18.48
N SER A 68 1.54 14.17 -19.18
CA SER A 68 0.96 14.40 -20.50
C SER A 68 -0.48 14.91 -20.40
N LEU A 69 -0.71 16.07 -20.99
CA LEU A 69 -2.05 16.62 -21.22
C LEU A 69 -2.86 15.72 -22.16
N VAL A 70 -2.24 15.15 -23.20
CA VAL A 70 -2.91 14.19 -24.09
C VAL A 70 -3.43 12.99 -23.28
N ALA A 71 -2.60 12.38 -22.43
CA ALA A 71 -3.05 11.27 -21.58
C ALA A 71 -4.20 11.66 -20.62
N TYR A 72 -4.19 12.88 -20.08
CA TYR A 72 -5.25 13.40 -19.22
C TYR A 72 -6.59 13.57 -19.97
N THR A 73 -6.54 14.13 -21.17
CA THR A 73 -7.73 14.38 -22.00
C THR A 73 -8.41 13.09 -22.48
N LEU A 74 -7.61 12.06 -22.78
CA LEU A 74 -8.08 10.72 -23.14
C LEU A 74 -8.63 9.93 -21.93
N GLY A 75 -8.43 10.43 -20.70
CA GLY A 75 -8.86 9.73 -19.49
C GLY A 75 -7.94 8.60 -19.03
N ILE A 76 -6.73 8.52 -19.59
CA ILE A 76 -5.68 7.58 -19.16
C ILE A 76 -5.15 8.01 -17.77
N THR A 77 -5.00 9.32 -17.56
CA THR A 77 -4.64 9.92 -16.27
C THR A 77 -5.74 10.86 -15.79
N HIS A 78 -5.79 11.15 -14.49
CA HIS A 78 -6.84 11.98 -13.87
C HIS A 78 -6.31 13.20 -13.12
N VAL A 79 -5.00 13.43 -13.14
CA VAL A 79 -4.37 14.63 -12.56
C VAL A 79 -4.15 15.63 -13.69
N ASP A 80 -4.57 16.87 -13.47
CA ASP A 80 -4.35 17.97 -14.40
C ASP A 80 -2.86 18.38 -14.42
N PRO A 81 -2.14 18.16 -15.53
CA PRO A 81 -0.72 18.50 -15.61
C PRO A 81 -0.45 20.00 -15.70
N LEU A 82 -1.43 20.81 -16.14
CA LEU A 82 -1.30 22.26 -16.20
C LEU A 82 -1.51 22.88 -14.81
N ALA A 83 -2.52 22.43 -14.07
CA ALA A 83 -2.81 22.93 -12.73
C ALA A 83 -1.61 22.77 -11.79
N TYR A 84 -0.92 21.61 -11.83
CA TYR A 84 0.16 21.28 -10.90
C TYR A 84 1.57 21.35 -11.51
N ASN A 85 1.71 22.05 -12.64
CA ASN A 85 2.98 22.27 -13.34
C ASN A 85 3.80 20.98 -13.52
N LEU A 86 3.18 19.96 -14.10
CA LEU A 86 3.83 18.67 -14.36
C LEU A 86 4.67 18.75 -15.65
N PHE A 87 5.96 18.43 -15.52
CA PHE A 87 6.96 18.60 -16.58
C PHE A 87 6.82 17.51 -17.66
N PHE A 88 6.32 17.86 -18.86
CA PHE A 88 6.01 16.91 -19.94
C PHE A 88 7.23 16.15 -20.43
N GLU A 89 8.38 16.82 -20.51
CA GLU A 89 9.58 16.30 -21.13
C GLU A 89 10.20 15.15 -20.35
N ARG A 90 9.75 14.98 -19.09
CA ARG A 90 9.99 13.79 -18.27
C ARG A 90 9.37 12.53 -18.89
N PHE A 91 8.22 12.68 -19.51
CA PHE A 91 7.47 11.62 -20.16
C PHE A 91 7.99 11.41 -21.59
N LEU A 92 7.91 12.44 -22.42
CA LEU A 92 8.35 12.39 -23.82
C LEU A 92 9.13 13.65 -24.21
N ASN A 93 10.29 13.48 -24.82
CA ASN A 93 11.13 14.58 -25.31
C ASN A 93 11.72 14.23 -26.68
N GLU A 94 12.22 15.25 -27.37
CA GLU A 94 12.73 15.15 -28.75
C GLU A 94 13.88 14.15 -28.91
N GLY A 95 14.75 14.01 -27.90
CA GLY A 95 15.89 13.09 -27.95
C GLY A 95 15.55 11.63 -27.66
N ARG A 96 14.33 11.34 -27.16
CA ARG A 96 13.89 9.97 -26.85
C ARG A 96 13.49 9.24 -28.14
N LEU A 97 14.05 8.05 -28.36
CA LEU A 97 13.70 7.20 -29.51
C LEU A 97 12.61 6.18 -29.17
N ASP A 98 12.62 5.64 -27.96
CA ASP A 98 11.67 4.61 -27.53
C ASP A 98 10.35 5.21 -27.02
N PRO A 99 9.21 4.52 -27.23
CA PRO A 99 7.94 4.90 -26.63
C PRO A 99 8.05 5.05 -25.11
N PRO A 100 7.32 6.00 -24.51
CA PRO A 100 7.31 6.14 -23.07
C PRO A 100 6.41 5.08 -22.41
N ASP A 101 6.88 4.45 -21.34
CA ASP A 101 6.05 3.55 -20.52
C ASP A 101 4.81 4.30 -19.97
N ILE A 102 3.61 3.84 -20.36
CA ILE A 102 2.34 4.20 -19.75
C ILE A 102 1.81 3.01 -18.96
N ASP A 103 1.94 3.11 -17.65
CA ASP A 103 1.47 2.12 -16.68
C ASP A 103 0.10 2.58 -16.13
N ILE A 104 -0.87 1.66 -16.07
CA ILE A 104 -2.22 1.95 -15.60
C ILE A 104 -2.60 1.02 -14.45
N ASP A 105 -3.16 1.63 -13.40
CA ASP A 105 -3.72 0.91 -12.27
C ASP A 105 -5.22 0.76 -12.42
N PHE A 106 -5.69 -0.45 -12.16
CA PHE A 106 -7.10 -0.84 -12.09
C PHE A 106 -7.42 -1.37 -10.69
N PRO A 107 -8.69 -1.44 -10.28
CA PRO A 107 -9.08 -2.26 -9.13
C PRO A 107 -8.47 -3.67 -9.25
N TRP A 108 -7.85 -4.14 -8.18
CA TRP A 108 -6.94 -5.28 -8.23
C TRP A 108 -7.58 -6.58 -8.74
N ASP A 109 -8.88 -6.73 -8.53
CA ASP A 109 -9.74 -7.85 -8.90
C ASP A 109 -10.43 -7.66 -10.26
N GLU A 110 -10.38 -6.47 -10.86
CA GLU A 110 -10.79 -6.22 -12.26
C GLU A 110 -9.67 -6.53 -13.26
N ARG A 111 -8.41 -6.46 -12.82
CA ARG A 111 -7.21 -6.62 -13.67
C ARG A 111 -7.28 -7.83 -14.60
N ASP A 112 -7.69 -8.98 -14.10
CA ASP A 112 -7.71 -10.22 -14.90
C ASP A 112 -8.76 -10.11 -16.03
N ALA A 113 -9.89 -9.42 -15.82
CA ALA A 113 -10.87 -9.15 -16.87
C ALA A 113 -10.34 -8.17 -17.95
N ILE A 114 -9.49 -7.21 -17.55
CA ILE A 114 -8.81 -6.29 -18.49
C ILE A 114 -7.80 -7.07 -19.35
N LEU A 115 -7.07 -8.01 -18.75
CA LEU A 115 -6.17 -8.90 -19.50
C LEU A 115 -6.96 -9.77 -20.49
N ASP A 116 -8.07 -10.36 -20.05
CA ASP A 116 -8.94 -11.17 -20.91
C ASP A 116 -9.51 -10.33 -22.07
N PHE A 117 -9.88 -9.07 -21.81
CA PHE A 117 -10.23 -8.13 -22.86
C PHE A 117 -9.07 -7.93 -23.85
N ALA A 118 -7.87 -7.63 -23.37
CA ALA A 118 -6.71 -7.41 -24.23
C ALA A 118 -6.40 -8.62 -25.12
N PHE A 119 -6.43 -9.84 -24.57
CA PHE A 119 -6.20 -11.06 -25.33
C PHE A 119 -7.32 -11.37 -26.33
N ARG A 120 -8.59 -11.06 -26.01
CA ARG A 120 -9.70 -11.16 -26.97
C ARG A 120 -9.58 -10.12 -28.09
N ARG A 121 -9.12 -8.91 -27.75
CA ARG A 121 -9.04 -7.77 -28.68
C ARG A 121 -7.88 -7.87 -29.67
N TYR A 122 -6.71 -8.31 -29.22
CA TYR A 122 -5.47 -8.36 -30.01
C TYR A 122 -5.08 -9.78 -30.43
N GLY A 123 -5.63 -10.81 -29.78
CA GLY A 123 -5.36 -12.21 -30.06
C GLY A 123 -4.10 -12.75 -29.40
N ALA A 124 -4.15 -14.02 -28.95
CA ALA A 124 -3.04 -14.70 -28.26
C ALA A 124 -1.80 -14.94 -29.14
N GLN A 125 -1.89 -14.72 -30.45
CA GLN A 125 -0.75 -14.79 -31.38
C GLN A 125 0.03 -13.47 -31.44
N ARG A 126 -0.59 -12.33 -31.10
CA ARG A 126 0.00 -10.99 -31.20
C ARG A 126 0.26 -10.34 -29.85
N ALA A 127 -0.41 -10.83 -28.81
CA ALA A 127 -0.25 -10.37 -27.45
C ALA A 127 0.38 -11.44 -26.56
N ALA A 128 1.26 -11.04 -25.65
CA ALA A 128 1.85 -11.93 -24.65
C ALA A 128 2.23 -11.16 -23.37
N MET A 129 2.25 -11.87 -22.25
CA MET A 129 2.73 -11.36 -20.98
C MET A 129 4.26 -11.35 -20.94
N VAL A 130 4.86 -10.38 -20.24
CA VAL A 130 6.29 -10.30 -19.94
C VAL A 130 6.67 -11.27 -18.82
N ALA A 131 7.86 -11.87 -18.87
CA ALA A 131 8.34 -12.74 -17.81
C ALA A 131 9.00 -11.96 -16.66
N ASN A 132 8.92 -12.54 -15.48
CA ASN A 132 9.79 -12.23 -14.36
C ASN A 132 10.81 -13.35 -14.22
N HIS A 133 12.10 -13.02 -14.26
CA HIS A 133 13.17 -13.97 -13.96
C HIS A 133 13.32 -14.10 -12.45
N ILE A 134 12.61 -15.07 -11.85
CA ILE A 134 12.61 -15.26 -10.40
C ILE A 134 13.90 -15.96 -9.99
N SER A 135 14.77 -15.23 -9.32
CA SER A 135 16.01 -15.74 -8.73
C SER A 135 15.86 -16.05 -7.24
N PHE A 136 16.67 -16.98 -6.73
CA PHE A 136 16.80 -17.20 -5.30
C PHE A 136 17.33 -15.94 -4.59
N LYS A 137 16.60 -15.44 -3.61
CA LYS A 137 17.01 -14.36 -2.69
C LYS A 137 17.36 -14.94 -1.33
N GLY A 138 18.16 -14.24 -0.51
CA GLY A 138 18.69 -14.76 0.76
C GLY A 138 17.71 -15.57 1.63
N ARG A 139 16.49 -15.06 1.90
CA ARG A 139 15.48 -15.80 2.68
C ARG A 139 14.99 -17.08 1.99
N SER A 140 14.74 -17.03 0.69
CA SER A 140 14.30 -18.21 -0.08
C SER A 140 15.43 -19.23 -0.26
N SER A 141 16.67 -18.77 -0.48
CA SER A 141 17.85 -19.64 -0.57
C SER A 141 18.02 -20.43 0.73
N LEU A 142 17.97 -19.73 1.88
CA LEU A 142 18.10 -20.35 3.19
C LEU A 142 16.98 -21.36 3.46
N ARG A 143 15.72 -20.99 3.17
CA ARG A 143 14.57 -21.88 3.38
C ARG A 143 14.67 -23.16 2.55
N GLU A 144 15.02 -23.07 1.27
CA GLU A 144 15.09 -24.26 0.42
C GLU A 144 16.28 -25.16 0.79
N VAL A 145 17.45 -24.59 1.14
CA VAL A 145 18.59 -25.37 1.62
C VAL A 145 18.28 -26.02 2.98
N ALA A 146 17.65 -25.30 3.92
CA ALA A 146 17.30 -25.86 5.23
C ALA A 146 16.32 -27.05 5.13
N LYS A 147 15.36 -27.00 4.19
CA LYS A 147 14.49 -28.17 3.93
C LYS A 147 15.27 -29.39 3.48
N VAL A 148 16.28 -29.22 2.64
CA VAL A 148 17.15 -30.32 2.18
C VAL A 148 17.94 -30.94 3.34
N PHE A 149 18.32 -30.12 4.33
CA PHE A 149 18.95 -30.57 5.58
C PHE A 149 17.97 -31.21 6.58
N GLY A 150 16.66 -31.27 6.26
CA GLY A 150 15.66 -31.93 7.11
C GLY A 150 15.12 -31.07 8.26
N PHE A 151 15.40 -29.76 8.28
CA PHE A 151 14.87 -28.88 9.33
C PHE A 151 13.34 -28.76 9.26
N GLU A 152 12.70 -28.74 10.44
CA GLU A 152 11.25 -28.56 10.54
C GLU A 152 10.81 -27.17 10.10
N GLU A 153 9.59 -27.06 9.54
CA GLU A 153 9.08 -25.79 9.03
C GLU A 153 8.97 -24.71 10.13
N ALA A 154 8.65 -25.10 11.37
CA ALA A 154 8.57 -24.18 12.50
C ALA A 154 9.94 -23.55 12.82
N GLU A 155 11.00 -24.36 12.77
CA GLU A 155 12.37 -23.91 12.99
C GLU A 155 12.84 -23.00 11.86
N ILE A 156 12.65 -23.42 10.60
CA ILE A 156 12.97 -22.60 9.43
C ILE A 156 12.23 -21.27 9.49
N LYS A 157 10.94 -21.28 9.87
CA LYS A 157 10.14 -20.06 10.03
C LYS A 157 10.69 -19.18 11.15
N SER A 158 11.10 -19.75 12.28
CA SER A 158 11.71 -19.00 13.40
C SER A 158 12.99 -18.27 12.98
N VAL A 159 13.86 -18.95 12.23
CA VAL A 159 15.13 -18.37 11.73
C VAL A 159 14.86 -17.35 10.62
N THR A 160 14.00 -17.68 9.64
CA THR A 160 13.75 -16.82 8.47
C THR A 160 12.84 -15.62 8.74
N ALA A 161 11.95 -15.67 9.72
CA ALA A 161 11.00 -14.59 10.03
C ALA A 161 11.69 -13.30 10.49
N ARG A 162 12.95 -13.41 10.95
CA ARG A 162 13.72 -12.30 11.51
C ARG A 162 14.72 -11.70 10.53
N LEU A 163 14.89 -12.34 9.37
CA LEU A 163 15.71 -11.82 8.28
C LEU A 163 14.93 -10.77 7.50
N SER A 164 15.56 -9.63 7.22
CA SER A 164 14.96 -8.67 6.29
C SER A 164 14.88 -9.29 4.89
N GLY A 165 13.86 -8.94 4.12
CA GLY A 165 13.68 -9.44 2.75
C GLY A 165 14.84 -9.12 1.79
N TYR A 166 15.74 -8.20 2.17
CA TYR A 166 16.91 -7.77 1.39
C TYR A 166 18.24 -8.29 1.96
N CYS A 167 18.22 -9.14 2.99
CA CYS A 167 19.42 -9.76 3.51
C CYS A 167 20.02 -10.70 2.46
N ARG A 168 21.26 -10.44 2.04
CA ARG A 168 22.06 -11.38 1.25
C ARG A 168 22.46 -12.57 2.11
N ALA A 169 22.38 -13.80 1.60
CA ALA A 169 22.72 -15.00 2.36
C ALA A 169 24.16 -14.97 2.91
N GLY A 170 25.14 -14.45 2.14
CA GLY A 170 26.51 -14.23 2.63
C GLY A 170 26.63 -13.17 3.74
N GLY A 171 25.71 -12.21 3.80
CA GLY A 171 25.60 -11.21 4.87
C GLY A 171 24.67 -11.63 6.01
N VAL A 172 23.90 -12.72 5.87
CA VAL A 172 23.01 -13.24 6.93
C VAL A 172 23.84 -13.75 8.10
N ALA A 173 24.96 -14.44 7.87
CA ALA A 173 25.83 -14.92 8.94
C ALA A 173 26.36 -13.76 9.80
N ALA A 174 26.93 -12.72 9.17
CA ALA A 174 27.39 -11.52 9.86
C ALA A 174 26.24 -10.74 10.52
N ALA A 175 25.11 -10.59 9.82
CA ALA A 175 23.94 -9.91 10.35
C ALA A 175 23.33 -10.65 11.55
N ILE A 176 23.41 -11.99 11.61
CA ILE A 176 22.98 -12.77 12.78
C ILE A 176 23.99 -12.58 13.92
N ALA A 177 25.29 -12.67 13.64
CA ALA A 177 26.33 -12.54 14.66
C ALA A 177 26.34 -11.16 15.36
N GLU A 178 26.10 -10.08 14.62
CA GLU A 178 26.14 -8.71 15.15
C GLU A 178 24.80 -8.22 15.73
N ASP A 179 23.72 -8.97 15.54
CA ASP A 179 22.38 -8.53 15.91
C ASP A 179 22.06 -8.89 17.39
N PRO A 180 21.71 -7.91 18.24
CA PRO A 180 21.33 -8.14 19.64
C PRO A 180 20.27 -9.24 19.84
N LEU A 181 19.44 -9.49 18.83
CA LEU A 181 18.44 -10.55 18.85
C LEU A 181 19.01 -11.97 18.91
N PHE A 182 20.29 -12.20 18.53
CA PHE A 182 20.91 -13.52 18.41
C PHE A 182 22.16 -13.72 19.26
N GLN A 183 22.58 -12.74 20.06
CA GLN A 183 23.80 -12.81 20.89
C GLN A 183 23.88 -14.06 21.83
N ASP A 184 22.75 -14.71 22.15
CA ASP A 184 22.69 -15.89 23.02
C ASP A 184 22.24 -17.19 22.30
N ARG A 185 22.19 -17.19 20.96
CA ARG A 185 21.90 -18.40 20.16
C ARG A 185 23.02 -18.61 19.16
N SER A 186 23.96 -19.51 19.46
CA SER A 186 24.83 -20.05 18.43
C SER A 186 23.96 -20.80 17.42
N LEU A 187 24.07 -20.44 16.15
CA LEU A 187 23.60 -21.31 15.08
C LEU A 187 24.47 -22.57 15.13
N ASN A 188 23.85 -23.75 15.18
CA ASN A 188 24.58 -25.02 15.12
C ASN A 188 25.35 -25.15 13.80
N ASP A 189 26.25 -26.12 13.72
CA ASP A 189 27.11 -26.32 12.55
C ASP A 189 26.31 -26.57 11.26
N ASP A 190 25.16 -27.24 11.37
CA ASP A 190 24.24 -27.46 10.25
C ASP A 190 23.71 -26.14 9.69
N TRP A 191 23.29 -25.20 10.55
CA TRP A 191 22.85 -23.86 10.13
C TRP A 191 23.98 -23.05 9.48
N GLN A 192 25.22 -23.22 9.93
CA GLN A 192 26.39 -22.59 9.29
C GLN A 192 26.61 -23.15 7.87
N GLN A 193 26.45 -24.46 7.70
CA GLN A 193 26.54 -25.09 6.38
C GLN A 193 25.39 -24.67 5.46
N VAL A 194 24.16 -24.62 5.98
CA VAL A 194 22.99 -24.09 5.28
C VAL A 194 23.26 -22.68 4.77
N LEU A 195 23.80 -21.78 5.61
CA LEU A 195 24.12 -20.40 5.23
C LEU A 195 25.14 -20.33 4.10
N ARG A 196 26.20 -21.14 4.17
CA ARG A 196 27.25 -21.20 3.14
C ARG A 196 26.69 -21.63 1.78
N ILE A 197 25.89 -22.70 1.76
CA ILE A 197 25.28 -23.21 0.53
C ILE A 197 24.22 -22.23 0.01
N ALA A 198 23.40 -21.66 0.88
CA ALA A 198 22.41 -20.64 0.52
C ALA A 198 23.07 -19.41 -0.11
N GLY A 199 24.27 -19.03 0.35
CA GLY A 199 25.10 -17.98 -0.25
C GLY A 199 25.48 -18.25 -1.71
N ARG A 200 25.75 -19.51 -2.06
CA ARG A 200 26.06 -19.91 -3.44
C ARG A 200 24.81 -20.00 -4.33
N LEU A 201 23.67 -20.32 -3.73
CA LEU A 201 22.39 -20.43 -4.44
C LEU A 201 21.76 -19.06 -4.73
N GLU A 202 22.06 -18.04 -3.92
CA GLU A 202 21.55 -16.69 -4.13
C GLU A 202 21.92 -16.12 -5.52
N GLY A 203 20.93 -15.51 -6.18
CA GLY A 203 21.06 -14.96 -7.53
C GLY A 203 20.79 -15.97 -8.64
N GLN A 204 20.87 -17.27 -8.39
CA GLN A 204 20.58 -18.30 -9.39
C GLN A 204 19.11 -18.25 -9.82
N LEU A 205 18.87 -18.43 -11.12
CA LEU A 205 17.51 -18.48 -11.69
C LEU A 205 16.77 -19.71 -11.14
N ARG A 206 15.55 -19.50 -10.66
CA ARG A 206 14.68 -20.57 -10.16
C ARG A 206 13.64 -20.98 -11.20
N HIS A 207 12.89 -20.02 -11.73
CA HIS A 207 11.89 -20.22 -12.77
C HIS A 207 11.46 -18.89 -13.39
N LEU A 208 10.75 -18.96 -14.51
CA LEU A 208 10.07 -17.82 -15.11
C LEU A 208 8.67 -17.68 -14.50
N GLY A 209 8.40 -16.51 -13.92
CA GLY A 209 7.06 -16.12 -13.44
C GLY A 209 6.38 -15.17 -14.42
N LEU A 210 5.07 -14.99 -14.28
CA LEU A 210 4.35 -13.93 -14.99
C LEU A 210 4.71 -12.56 -14.38
N HIS A 211 4.98 -11.55 -15.22
CA HIS A 211 5.04 -10.16 -14.78
C HIS A 211 3.68 -9.73 -14.20
N CYS A 212 3.71 -8.90 -13.16
CA CYS A 212 2.49 -8.49 -12.46
C CYS A 212 1.58 -7.59 -13.30
N GLY A 213 2.02 -7.09 -14.44
CA GLY A 213 1.16 -6.34 -15.37
C GLY A 213 1.64 -6.24 -16.80
N GLY A 214 2.82 -6.77 -17.14
CA GLY A 214 3.50 -6.42 -18.38
C GLY A 214 2.86 -7.14 -19.54
N LEU A 215 2.20 -6.41 -20.42
CA LEU A 215 1.62 -6.87 -21.67
C LEU A 215 2.42 -6.29 -22.83
N VAL A 216 2.75 -7.12 -23.81
CA VAL A 216 3.33 -6.69 -25.08
C VAL A 216 2.33 -7.02 -26.18
N VAL A 217 2.15 -6.08 -27.12
CA VAL A 217 1.33 -6.25 -28.31
C VAL A 217 2.18 -5.91 -29.53
N VAL A 218 2.23 -6.82 -30.50
CA VAL A 218 2.98 -6.64 -31.76
C VAL A 218 2.03 -6.57 -32.97
N PRO A 219 2.45 -6.01 -34.11
CA PRO A 219 1.59 -5.89 -35.30
C PRO A 219 1.25 -7.23 -35.95
N ASP A 220 2.15 -8.22 -35.89
CA ASP A 220 1.96 -9.57 -36.41
C ASP A 220 2.20 -10.65 -35.33
N GLU A 221 2.90 -11.75 -35.62
CA GLU A 221 3.06 -12.88 -34.68
C GLU A 221 4.20 -12.65 -33.69
N ILE A 222 3.91 -12.69 -32.39
CA ILE A 222 4.87 -12.42 -31.30
C ILE A 222 6.13 -13.31 -31.36
N ARG A 223 5.99 -14.54 -31.87
CA ARG A 223 7.09 -15.51 -31.99
C ARG A 223 8.16 -15.12 -33.01
N ARG A 224 7.87 -14.16 -33.89
CA ARG A 224 8.84 -13.58 -34.83
C ARG A 224 9.85 -12.67 -34.13
N TYR A 225 9.49 -12.14 -32.96
CA TYR A 225 10.30 -11.19 -32.21
C TYR A 225 10.98 -11.82 -30.99
N VAL A 226 10.30 -12.74 -30.29
CA VAL A 226 10.77 -13.28 -29.01
C VAL A 226 10.27 -14.71 -28.76
N PRO A 227 11.07 -15.59 -28.13
CA PRO A 227 10.60 -16.90 -27.69
C PRO A 227 9.44 -16.78 -26.71
N VAL A 228 8.38 -17.57 -26.93
CA VAL A 228 7.16 -17.58 -26.10
C VAL A 228 6.91 -18.97 -25.53
N GLN A 229 6.51 -19.03 -24.26
CA GLN A 229 6.03 -20.24 -23.60
C GLN A 229 4.60 -20.04 -23.07
N VAL A 230 3.93 -21.14 -22.72
CA VAL A 230 2.62 -21.07 -22.07
C VAL A 230 2.83 -21.03 -20.56
N SER A 231 2.26 -20.03 -19.90
CA SER A 231 2.30 -19.92 -18.44
C SER A 231 1.42 -20.97 -17.77
N THR A 232 1.58 -21.16 -16.46
CA THR A 232 0.70 -22.05 -15.66
C THR A 232 -0.77 -21.63 -15.67
N ARG A 233 -1.07 -20.39 -16.04
CA ARG A 233 -2.44 -19.87 -16.22
C ARG A 233 -2.97 -20.02 -17.66
N GLY A 234 -2.21 -20.67 -18.55
CA GLY A 234 -2.58 -20.82 -19.96
C GLY A 234 -2.33 -19.59 -20.85
N LEU A 235 -1.79 -18.49 -20.29
CA LEU A 235 -1.48 -17.27 -21.05
C LEU A 235 -0.14 -17.36 -21.80
N PRO A 236 -0.02 -16.78 -23.01
CA PRO A 236 1.27 -16.60 -23.69
C PRO A 236 2.21 -15.74 -22.86
N LEU A 237 3.46 -16.17 -22.71
CA LEU A 237 4.50 -15.54 -21.90
C LEU A 237 5.80 -15.44 -22.70
N ILE A 238 6.29 -14.23 -22.95
CA ILE A 238 7.62 -14.04 -23.56
C ILE A 238 8.69 -14.43 -22.54
N GLN A 239 9.78 -15.06 -22.99
CA GLN A 239 10.82 -15.54 -22.08
C GLN A 239 11.76 -14.45 -21.55
N TRP A 240 11.71 -13.24 -22.12
CA TRP A 240 12.49 -12.09 -21.67
C TRP A 240 11.85 -11.37 -20.50
N GLU A 241 12.71 -10.87 -19.61
CA GLU A 241 12.28 -9.95 -18.56
C GLU A 241 12.13 -8.51 -19.07
N LYS A 242 11.71 -7.59 -18.20
CA LYS A 242 11.38 -6.21 -18.55
C LYS A 242 12.51 -5.52 -19.34
N ASP A 243 13.73 -5.49 -18.79
CA ASP A 243 14.81 -4.69 -19.37
C ASP A 243 15.28 -5.30 -20.71
N GLN A 244 15.28 -6.64 -20.82
CA GLN A 244 15.52 -7.36 -22.07
C GLN A 244 14.44 -7.08 -23.13
N ALA A 245 13.17 -7.06 -22.76
CA ALA A 245 12.08 -6.75 -23.69
C ALA A 245 12.15 -5.31 -24.20
N GLU A 246 12.43 -4.34 -23.31
CA GLU A 246 12.63 -2.93 -23.66
C GLU A 246 13.84 -2.77 -24.59
N ALA A 247 14.98 -3.40 -24.28
CA ALA A 247 16.19 -3.35 -25.11
C ALA A 247 16.00 -3.96 -26.50
N ALA A 248 15.04 -4.88 -26.66
CA ALA A 248 14.67 -5.46 -27.94
C ALA A 248 13.64 -4.62 -28.72
N GLY A 249 13.21 -3.47 -28.18
CA GLY A 249 12.23 -2.59 -28.80
C GLY A 249 10.77 -3.04 -28.62
N LEU A 250 10.48 -4.00 -27.73
CA LEU A 250 9.12 -4.41 -27.44
C LEU A 250 8.46 -3.42 -26.48
N VAL A 251 7.37 -2.80 -26.93
CA VAL A 251 6.63 -1.83 -26.13
C VAL A 251 5.77 -2.55 -25.11
N LYS A 252 6.06 -2.28 -23.84
CA LYS A 252 5.34 -2.86 -22.71
C LYS A 252 4.26 -1.89 -22.21
N ILE A 253 3.08 -2.43 -21.93
CA ILE A 253 2.00 -1.74 -21.23
C ILE A 253 1.78 -2.49 -19.91
N ASP A 254 1.92 -1.81 -18.78
CA ASP A 254 1.65 -2.44 -17.49
C ASP A 254 0.19 -2.26 -17.06
N ILE A 255 -0.56 -3.37 -17.05
CA ILE A 255 -1.92 -3.49 -16.48
C ILE A 255 -1.81 -3.99 -15.04
N LEU A 256 -1.88 -3.06 -14.09
CA LEU A 256 -1.55 -3.33 -12.70
C LEU A 256 -2.78 -3.29 -11.79
N GLY A 257 -2.80 -4.17 -10.80
CA GLY A 257 -3.87 -4.23 -9.80
C GLY A 257 -3.54 -3.37 -8.58
N ASN A 258 -4.42 -2.42 -8.27
CA ASN A 258 -4.30 -1.54 -7.11
C ASN A 258 -5.49 -1.75 -6.17
N ARG A 259 -5.21 -2.20 -4.95
CA ARG A 259 -6.25 -2.50 -3.96
C ARG A 259 -7.02 -1.26 -3.52
N SER A 260 -6.38 -0.10 -3.51
CA SER A 260 -6.99 1.16 -3.08
C SER A 260 -8.03 1.67 -4.08
N LEU A 261 -7.85 1.37 -5.37
CA LEU A 261 -8.89 1.63 -6.37
C LEU A 261 -10.11 0.75 -6.13
N ALA A 262 -9.92 -0.52 -5.74
CA ALA A 262 -11.02 -1.39 -5.33
C ALA A 262 -11.69 -0.91 -4.02
N VAL A 263 -10.92 -0.40 -3.05
CA VAL A 263 -11.49 0.25 -1.85
C VAL A 263 -12.42 1.40 -2.24
N ILE A 264 -11.96 2.30 -3.12
CA ILE A 264 -12.77 3.43 -3.58
C ILE A 264 -14.00 2.92 -4.33
N ARG A 265 -13.83 1.96 -5.25
CA ARG A 265 -14.93 1.34 -6.00
C ARG A 265 -16.00 0.78 -5.07
N ASP A 266 -15.62 -0.08 -4.14
CA ASP A 266 -16.56 -0.80 -3.27
C ASP A 266 -17.24 0.15 -2.31
N ALA A 267 -16.52 1.15 -1.80
CA ALA A 267 -17.13 2.21 -0.98
C ALA A 267 -18.15 3.03 -1.79
N LEU A 268 -17.83 3.41 -3.03
CA LEU A 268 -18.76 4.12 -3.92
C LEU A 268 -19.99 3.27 -4.27
N GLN A 269 -19.80 1.97 -4.50
CA GLN A 269 -20.90 1.04 -4.74
C GLN A 269 -21.82 0.95 -3.52
N ALA A 270 -21.27 0.76 -2.32
CA ALA A 270 -22.05 0.73 -1.09
C ALA A 270 -22.82 2.04 -0.85
N ILE A 271 -22.20 3.19 -1.13
CA ILE A 271 -22.87 4.50 -1.04
C ILE A 271 -24.03 4.59 -2.03
N LYS A 272 -23.83 4.18 -3.29
CA LYS A 272 -24.88 4.21 -4.32
C LYS A 272 -26.06 3.31 -3.94
N GLU A 273 -25.78 2.09 -3.49
CA GLU A 273 -26.81 1.12 -3.08
C GLU A 273 -27.62 1.60 -1.86
N GLN A 274 -26.96 2.23 -0.88
CA GLN A 274 -27.60 2.62 0.39
C GLN A 274 -28.26 4.01 0.33
N THR A 275 -27.70 4.94 -0.43
CA THR A 275 -28.13 6.35 -0.43
C THR A 275 -28.69 6.83 -1.76
N GLY A 276 -28.53 6.05 -2.84
CA GLY A 276 -28.83 6.48 -4.21
C GLY A 276 -27.85 7.50 -4.78
N ARG A 277 -26.91 8.04 -3.99
CA ARG A 277 -25.95 9.05 -4.45
C ARG A 277 -24.87 8.42 -5.31
N GLU A 278 -24.74 8.91 -6.53
CA GLU A 278 -23.65 8.56 -7.43
C GLU A 278 -22.56 9.64 -7.41
N ILE A 279 -21.31 9.23 -7.23
CA ILE A 279 -20.14 10.10 -7.28
C ILE A 279 -19.31 9.67 -8.48
N ASP A 280 -19.19 10.55 -9.47
CA ASP A 280 -18.35 10.30 -10.64
C ASP A 280 -16.87 10.33 -10.26
N TYR A 281 -16.14 9.26 -10.55
CA TYR A 281 -14.73 9.16 -10.19
C TYR A 281 -13.86 10.17 -10.95
N ALA A 282 -14.19 10.48 -12.21
CA ALA A 282 -13.31 11.25 -13.08
C ALA A 282 -13.33 12.76 -12.78
N SER A 283 -14.49 13.32 -12.46
CA SER A 283 -14.69 14.76 -12.18
C SER A 283 -14.62 15.15 -10.70
N TRP A 284 -14.62 14.17 -9.79
CA TRP A 284 -14.70 14.43 -8.36
C TRP A 284 -13.47 15.12 -7.77
N GLN A 285 -13.72 16.25 -7.11
CA GLN A 285 -12.72 17.08 -6.45
C GLN A 285 -12.79 16.95 -4.91
N PRO A 286 -12.12 15.96 -4.30
CA PRO A 286 -12.26 15.67 -2.87
C PRO A 286 -11.75 16.78 -1.94
N LEU A 287 -10.82 17.62 -2.41
CA LEU A 287 -10.19 18.65 -1.59
C LEU A 287 -10.98 19.96 -1.49
N GLU A 288 -12.05 20.14 -2.26
CA GLU A 288 -12.98 21.28 -2.06
C GLU A 288 -13.73 21.18 -0.73
N ASP A 289 -13.88 19.96 -0.20
CA ASP A 289 -14.54 19.71 1.08
C ASP A 289 -13.62 19.99 2.29
N ALA A 290 -14.10 20.87 3.19
CA ALA A 290 -13.35 21.28 4.37
C ALA A 290 -13.15 20.15 5.39
N ARG A 291 -14.07 19.17 5.48
CA ARG A 291 -13.93 18.04 6.41
C ARG A 291 -12.79 17.11 5.98
N THR A 292 -12.66 16.90 4.68
CA THR A 292 -11.58 16.14 4.05
C THR A 292 -10.24 16.80 4.30
N ARG A 293 -10.12 18.11 4.02
CA ARG A 293 -8.90 18.88 4.30
C ARG A 293 -8.47 18.77 5.76
N ARG A 294 -9.40 19.01 6.71
CA ARG A 294 -9.10 18.92 8.15
C ARG A 294 -8.54 17.55 8.57
N ARG A 295 -9.05 16.44 8.03
CA ARG A 295 -8.52 15.10 8.35
C ARG A 295 -7.10 14.89 7.81
N LEU A 296 -6.83 15.37 6.60
CA LEU A 296 -5.51 15.31 5.97
C LEU A 296 -4.51 16.13 6.79
N CYS A 297 -4.85 17.36 7.17
CA CYS A 297 -4.01 18.23 7.99
C CYS A 297 -3.69 17.62 9.37
N ARG A 298 -4.63 16.85 9.96
CA ARG A 298 -4.44 16.15 11.24
C ARG A 298 -3.75 14.79 11.12
N GLY A 299 -3.34 14.37 9.91
CA GLY A 299 -2.74 13.04 9.70
C GLY A 299 -3.66 11.86 10.06
N GLU A 300 -4.98 12.06 10.02
CA GLU A 300 -6.01 11.05 10.31
C GLU A 300 -6.23 10.11 9.11
N THR A 301 -5.14 9.63 8.51
CA THR A 301 -5.12 9.02 7.17
C THR A 301 -5.03 7.50 7.16
N MET A 302 -5.23 6.80 8.29
CA MET A 302 -5.32 5.32 8.28
C MET A 302 -6.38 4.85 7.27
N GLY A 303 -6.01 3.92 6.39
CA GLY A 303 -6.82 3.41 5.29
C GLY A 303 -6.69 4.23 4.00
N CYS A 304 -6.12 5.43 4.05
CA CYS A 304 -5.88 6.27 2.88
C CYS A 304 -4.52 5.90 2.27
N PHE A 305 -4.57 5.13 1.19
CA PHE A 305 -3.40 4.69 0.42
C PHE A 305 -2.35 5.78 0.23
N TYR A 306 -1.09 5.38 0.15
CA TYR A 306 0.08 6.25 -0.10
C TYR A 306 0.46 7.19 1.05
N ILE A 307 -0.50 7.61 1.89
CA ILE A 307 -0.28 8.57 2.99
C ILE A 307 -0.66 8.06 4.39
N GLU A 308 -0.89 6.76 4.57
CA GLU A 308 -1.30 6.18 5.85
C GLU A 308 -0.17 5.66 6.75
N SER A 309 1.07 5.62 6.25
CA SER A 309 2.21 5.11 7.03
C SER A 309 2.43 5.98 8.28
N PRO A 310 2.91 5.43 9.42
CA PRO A 310 3.15 6.25 10.62
C PRO A 310 4.04 7.47 10.36
N ALA A 311 5.09 7.29 9.56
CA ALA A 311 6.00 8.36 9.19
C ALA A 311 5.32 9.46 8.36
N THR A 312 4.48 9.09 7.39
CA THR A 312 3.73 10.07 6.60
C THR A 312 2.67 10.77 7.44
N ARG A 313 1.95 10.05 8.29
CA ARG A 313 0.95 10.62 9.21
C ARG A 313 1.56 11.68 10.13
N GLN A 314 2.70 11.35 10.75
CA GLN A 314 3.45 12.32 11.56
C GLN A 314 3.93 13.51 10.73
N LEU A 315 4.43 13.28 9.51
CA LEU A 315 4.86 14.37 8.63
C LEU A 315 3.70 15.32 8.32
N LEU A 316 2.52 14.81 7.96
CA LEU A 316 1.34 15.65 7.70
C LEU A 316 0.97 16.51 8.91
N ARG A 317 0.96 15.91 10.11
CA ARG A 317 0.73 16.66 11.36
C ARG A 317 1.77 17.76 11.57
N ARG A 318 3.06 17.43 11.42
CA ARG A 318 4.16 18.40 11.54
C ARG A 318 4.10 19.48 10.47
N MET A 319 3.53 19.21 9.31
CA MET A 319 3.37 20.24 8.29
C MET A 319 2.25 21.21 8.68
N PHE A 320 1.08 20.67 9.06
CA PHE A 320 -0.17 21.42 8.99
C PHE A 320 -0.81 21.77 10.33
N GLU A 321 -0.53 21.05 11.42
CA GLU A 321 -1.23 21.24 12.71
C GLU A 321 -1.00 22.63 13.33
N GLN A 322 0.15 23.24 13.06
CA GLN A 322 0.50 24.63 13.40
C GLN A 322 0.90 25.42 12.15
N GLY A 323 0.50 24.92 10.97
CA GLY A 323 0.86 25.46 9.66
C GLY A 323 -0.11 26.53 9.16
N PRO A 324 0.10 27.04 7.93
CA PRO A 324 -0.81 28.01 7.30
C PRO A 324 -2.22 27.42 7.11
N ALA A 325 -3.23 28.30 6.97
CA ALA A 325 -4.60 27.90 6.65
C ALA A 325 -4.74 27.59 5.15
N GLU A 326 -5.38 26.47 4.79
CA GLU A 326 -5.13 25.84 3.48
C GLU A 326 -6.36 25.79 2.57
N ASP A 327 -6.18 26.35 1.37
CA ASP A 327 -7.02 26.06 0.22
C ASP A 327 -6.72 24.67 -0.37
N SER A 328 -7.51 24.24 -1.36
CA SER A 328 -7.40 22.90 -1.95
C SER A 328 -6.11 22.68 -2.75
N ALA A 329 -5.64 23.71 -3.47
CA ALA A 329 -4.47 23.62 -4.33
C ALA A 329 -3.19 23.52 -3.48
N PHE A 330 -3.04 24.40 -2.49
CA PHE A 330 -1.93 24.38 -1.55
C PHE A 330 -1.80 23.02 -0.88
N LEU A 331 -2.91 22.49 -0.33
CA LEU A 331 -2.88 21.19 0.33
C LEU A 331 -2.49 20.07 -0.64
N PHE A 332 -3.01 20.05 -1.87
CA PHE A 332 -2.66 19.01 -2.84
C PHE A 332 -1.17 18.99 -3.14
N GLU A 333 -0.57 20.14 -3.47
CA GLU A 333 0.86 20.23 -3.78
C GLU A 333 1.72 19.78 -2.59
N HIS A 334 1.33 20.14 -1.37
CA HIS A 334 2.03 19.72 -0.17
C HIS A 334 1.87 18.23 0.14
N LEU A 335 0.75 17.59 -0.23
CA LEU A 335 0.62 16.13 -0.18
C LEU A 335 1.55 15.43 -1.19
N VAL A 336 1.71 16.00 -2.39
CA VAL A 336 2.68 15.52 -3.39
C VAL A 336 4.11 15.64 -2.85
N MET A 337 4.46 16.76 -2.23
CA MET A 337 5.77 16.94 -1.58
C MET A 337 5.98 15.97 -0.42
N ALA A 338 5.01 15.86 0.49
CA ALA A 338 5.09 15.00 1.68
C ALA A 338 5.31 13.53 1.33
N SER A 339 4.56 13.03 0.34
CA SER A 339 4.70 11.65 -0.13
C SER A 339 5.99 11.40 -0.92
N SER A 340 6.57 12.44 -1.52
CA SER A 340 7.84 12.35 -2.25
C SER A 340 9.06 12.38 -1.33
N ILE A 341 9.04 13.21 -0.29
CA ILE A 341 10.20 13.46 0.59
C ILE A 341 10.37 12.41 1.70
N ILE A 342 9.35 11.62 2.04
CA ILE A 342 9.36 10.66 3.17
C ILE A 342 10.26 9.42 2.91
N ARG A 343 11.58 9.63 2.79
CA ARG A 343 12.58 8.60 2.49
C ARG A 343 13.75 8.62 3.48
N PRO A 344 14.38 7.46 3.78
CA PRO A 344 15.47 7.39 4.74
C PRO A 344 16.62 8.37 4.48
N ALA A 345 16.98 8.59 3.21
CA ALA A 345 18.06 9.49 2.82
C ALA A 345 17.69 10.99 2.87
N ALA A 346 16.41 11.32 3.04
CA ALA A 346 15.90 12.69 3.03
C ALA A 346 15.62 13.27 4.43
N ASN A 347 15.80 12.50 5.52
CA ASN A 347 15.38 12.89 6.88
C ASN A 347 15.90 14.29 7.31
N ASN A 348 17.14 14.63 6.97
CA ASN A 348 17.70 15.95 7.31
C ASN A 348 17.01 17.09 6.56
N PHE A 349 16.55 16.84 5.33
CA PHE A 349 15.88 17.83 4.50
C PHE A 349 14.41 18.03 4.89
N ILE A 350 13.76 17.01 5.47
CA ILE A 350 12.37 17.12 5.96
C ILE A 350 12.25 18.22 7.01
N ARG A 351 13.20 18.28 7.96
CA ARG A 351 13.20 19.29 9.02
C ARG A 351 13.33 20.72 8.46
N GLU A 352 14.24 20.88 7.52
CA GLU A 352 14.46 22.17 6.83
C GLU A 352 13.26 22.56 5.96
N PHE A 353 12.68 21.60 5.23
CA PHE A 353 11.47 21.78 4.43
C PHE A 353 10.32 22.30 5.26
N ILE A 354 9.99 21.64 6.38
CA ILE A 354 8.91 22.09 7.28
C ILE A 354 9.20 23.49 7.83
N ALA A 355 10.44 23.77 8.23
CA ALA A 355 10.81 25.08 8.75
C ALA A 355 10.61 26.20 7.71
N ARG A 356 11.03 25.98 6.45
CA ARG A 356 10.85 26.95 5.35
C ARG A 356 9.40 27.14 4.96
N MET A 357 8.65 26.04 4.88
CA MET A 357 7.21 26.05 4.66
C MET A 357 6.47 26.85 5.75
N ARG A 358 6.94 26.79 7.00
CA ARG A 358 6.43 27.59 8.14
C ARG A 358 7.03 29.01 8.21
N GLY A 359 7.66 29.51 7.15
CA GLY A 359 8.12 30.90 7.04
C GLY A 359 9.59 31.15 7.35
N LYS A 360 10.42 30.13 7.58
CA LYS A 360 11.88 30.32 7.67
C LYS A 360 12.41 30.84 6.34
N SER A 361 13.09 31.99 6.36
CA SER A 361 13.69 32.60 5.17
C SER A 361 14.72 31.67 4.53
N TRP A 362 14.70 31.61 3.20
CA TRP A 362 15.65 30.85 2.39
C TRP A 362 15.99 31.64 1.12
N ARG A 363 17.10 31.28 0.47
CA ARG A 363 17.51 31.79 -0.83
C ARG A 363 18.08 30.66 -1.65
N SER A 364 17.85 30.67 -2.96
CA SER A 364 18.51 29.73 -3.87
C SER A 364 20.00 30.01 -3.93
N LEU A 365 20.78 28.99 -4.32
CA LEU A 365 22.21 29.15 -4.56
C LEU A 365 22.51 30.09 -5.73
N HIS A 366 21.55 30.25 -6.66
CA HIS A 366 21.66 31.14 -7.81
C HIS A 366 20.26 31.62 -8.27
N PRO A 367 20.09 32.87 -8.74
CA PRO A 367 18.78 33.40 -9.16
C PRO A 367 18.07 32.58 -10.25
N LEU A 368 18.83 31.97 -11.16
CA LEU A 368 18.28 31.08 -12.20
C LEU A 368 17.59 29.82 -11.66
N LEU A 369 17.76 29.51 -10.37
CA LEU A 369 17.11 28.38 -9.72
C LEU A 369 15.82 28.77 -8.99
N ASP A 370 15.54 30.07 -8.83
CA ASP A 370 14.40 30.54 -8.04
C ASP A 370 13.11 29.94 -8.58
N THR A 371 12.84 30.07 -9.88
CA THR A 371 11.62 29.52 -10.51
C THR A 371 11.52 28.00 -10.46
N VAL A 372 12.64 27.27 -10.34
CA VAL A 372 12.67 25.79 -10.34
C VAL A 372 12.42 25.24 -8.93
N LEU A 373 12.91 25.94 -7.92
CA LEU A 373 12.91 25.46 -6.53
C LEU A 373 11.93 26.20 -5.62
N GLU A 374 11.29 27.27 -6.10
CA GLU A 374 10.28 28.04 -5.37
C GLU A 374 9.15 27.16 -4.84
N GLU A 375 8.59 26.29 -5.69
CA GLU A 375 7.50 25.38 -5.32
C GLU A 375 7.83 24.45 -4.14
N THR A 376 9.13 24.20 -3.90
CA THR A 376 9.62 23.28 -2.87
C THR A 376 10.55 23.98 -1.88
N TYR A 377 10.38 25.30 -1.72
CA TYR A 377 11.09 26.11 -0.74
C TYR A 377 12.62 26.01 -0.82
N GLY A 378 13.18 25.97 -2.03
CA GLY A 378 14.63 25.90 -2.24
C GLY A 378 15.24 24.52 -2.01
N ILE A 379 14.42 23.47 -1.88
CA ILE A 379 14.86 22.09 -1.66
C ILE A 379 14.40 21.25 -2.84
N ALA A 380 15.32 20.62 -3.57
CA ALA A 380 14.88 19.72 -4.65
C ALA A 380 14.28 18.43 -4.05
N ILE A 381 13.02 18.20 -4.36
CA ILE A 381 12.26 17.00 -3.95
C ILE A 381 12.06 16.09 -5.16
N TYR A 382 11.96 16.69 -6.36
CA TYR A 382 11.53 15.99 -7.55
C TYR A 382 12.69 15.65 -8.51
N GLN A 383 12.52 14.56 -9.23
CA GLN A 383 13.42 14.13 -10.31
C GLN A 383 13.42 15.15 -11.45
N GLU A 384 12.27 15.76 -11.72
CA GLU A 384 12.05 16.78 -12.74
C GLU A 384 12.88 18.04 -12.45
N GLN A 385 13.00 18.42 -11.17
CA GLN A 385 13.83 19.56 -10.76
C GLN A 385 15.31 19.35 -11.07
N ILE A 386 15.84 18.12 -11.00
CA ILE A 386 17.23 17.83 -11.39
C ILE A 386 17.42 18.13 -12.89
N THR A 387 16.47 17.70 -13.72
CA THR A 387 16.49 17.98 -15.16
C THR A 387 16.37 19.49 -15.42
N GLN A 388 15.44 20.18 -14.76
CA GLN A 388 15.23 21.62 -14.91
C GLN A 388 16.43 22.45 -14.41
N ILE A 389 17.09 22.06 -13.32
CA ILE A 389 18.34 22.69 -12.84
C ILE A 389 19.43 22.61 -13.92
N ALA A 390 19.60 21.43 -14.55
CA ALA A 390 20.59 21.25 -15.61
C ALA A 390 20.29 22.08 -16.86
N MET A 391 19.01 22.22 -17.22
CA MET A 391 18.57 23.10 -18.31
C MET A 391 18.82 24.58 -17.95
N ALA A 392 18.42 25.00 -16.76
CA ALA A 392 18.52 26.39 -16.31
C ALA A 392 19.96 26.87 -16.18
N LEU A 393 20.85 26.07 -15.57
CA LEU A 393 22.24 26.48 -15.33
C LEU A 393 23.18 26.12 -16.47
N ALA A 394 23.13 24.89 -16.97
CA ALA A 394 24.09 24.40 -17.95
C ALA A 394 23.61 24.47 -19.41
N GLY A 395 22.35 24.85 -19.65
CA GLY A 395 21.78 24.88 -21.00
C GLY A 395 21.60 23.50 -21.61
N PHE A 396 21.46 22.46 -20.78
CA PHE A 396 21.17 21.11 -21.26
C PHE A 396 19.83 21.08 -22.00
N THR A 397 19.72 20.19 -22.98
CA THR A 397 18.41 19.80 -23.52
C THR A 397 17.64 18.97 -22.49
N ALA A 398 16.32 18.86 -22.64
CA ALA A 398 15.52 18.01 -21.75
C ALA A 398 15.97 16.54 -21.78
N PHE A 399 16.43 16.05 -22.93
CA PHE A 399 17.00 14.71 -23.07
C PHE A 399 18.29 14.55 -22.26
N GLU A 400 19.23 15.50 -22.36
CA GLU A 400 20.50 15.44 -21.61
C GLU A 400 20.27 15.51 -20.10
N GLY A 401 19.33 16.35 -19.65
CA GLY A 401 18.94 16.41 -18.24
C GLY A 401 18.24 15.13 -17.75
N ASP A 402 17.43 14.48 -18.60
CA ASP A 402 16.83 13.16 -18.31
C ASP A 402 17.90 12.07 -18.16
N GLN A 403 18.91 12.07 -19.04
CA GLN A 403 20.04 11.15 -18.99
C GLN A 403 20.90 11.36 -17.74
N LEU A 404 21.21 12.62 -17.38
CA LEU A 404 21.91 12.94 -16.15
C LEU A 404 21.19 12.33 -14.92
N ARG A 405 19.87 12.55 -14.82
CA ARG A 405 19.05 11.96 -13.75
C ARG A 405 19.12 10.42 -13.75
N LYS A 406 19.01 9.77 -14.91
CA LYS A 406 19.14 8.30 -15.04
C LYS A 406 20.49 7.81 -14.55
N ILE A 407 21.59 8.48 -14.92
CA ILE A 407 22.95 8.13 -14.51
C ILE A 407 23.13 8.29 -13.00
N ILE A 408 22.64 9.38 -12.42
CA ILE A 408 22.71 9.62 -10.97
C ILE A 408 22.05 8.48 -10.18
N SER A 409 20.96 7.91 -10.73
CA SER A 409 20.18 6.82 -10.13
C SER A 409 20.81 5.42 -10.28
N LYS A 410 21.85 5.24 -11.10
CA LYS A 410 22.51 3.94 -11.36
C LYS A 410 23.63 3.62 -10.35
N LYS A 411 23.86 2.33 -10.07
CA LYS A 411 24.85 1.83 -9.09
C LYS A 411 26.32 1.94 -9.54
N HIS A 412 26.61 1.81 -10.84
CA HIS A 412 27.97 1.87 -11.40
C HIS A 412 28.05 3.00 -12.43
N LYS A 413 28.48 4.20 -11.98
CA LYS A 413 28.32 5.46 -12.73
C LYS A 413 29.58 6.31 -12.89
N ALA A 414 30.72 5.85 -12.40
CA ALA A 414 31.89 6.70 -12.16
C ALA A 414 32.39 7.44 -13.40
N GLN A 415 32.52 6.74 -14.54
CA GLN A 415 33.05 7.33 -15.77
C GLN A 415 32.04 8.30 -16.41
N THR A 416 30.82 7.84 -16.69
CA THR A 416 29.80 8.65 -17.37
C THR A 416 29.37 9.88 -16.56
N LEU A 417 29.36 9.78 -15.22
CA LEU A 417 29.02 10.93 -14.37
C LEU A 417 30.07 12.05 -14.44
N LYS A 418 31.34 11.70 -14.66
CA LYS A 418 32.43 12.69 -14.82
C LYS A 418 32.22 13.52 -16.08
N ASP A 419 31.89 12.88 -17.19
CA ASP A 419 31.66 13.56 -18.48
C ASP A 419 30.48 14.55 -18.38
N TYR A 420 29.38 14.12 -17.74
CA TYR A 420 28.23 15.00 -17.51
C TYR A 420 28.55 16.15 -16.56
N ARG A 421 29.42 15.95 -15.56
CA ARG A 421 29.90 17.02 -14.68
C ARG A 421 30.67 18.07 -15.48
N GLU A 422 31.63 17.63 -16.29
CA GLU A 422 32.43 18.55 -17.11
C GLU A 422 31.56 19.36 -18.07
N LYS A 423 30.61 18.69 -18.73
CA LYS A 423 29.63 19.36 -19.59
C LYS A 423 28.75 20.35 -18.83
N PHE A 424 28.27 19.99 -17.64
CA PHE A 424 27.47 20.88 -16.79
C PHE A 424 28.25 22.13 -16.40
N PHE A 425 29.49 21.97 -15.93
CA PHE A 425 30.34 23.10 -15.52
C PHE A 425 30.69 23.99 -16.72
N ALA A 426 31.03 23.40 -17.87
CA ALA A 426 31.32 24.16 -19.08
C ALA A 426 30.11 24.98 -19.56
N GLY A 427 28.90 24.39 -19.55
CA GLY A 427 27.67 25.08 -19.90
C GLY A 427 27.34 26.23 -18.94
N ALA A 428 27.52 26.00 -17.64
CA ALA A 428 27.18 26.99 -16.63
C ALA A 428 28.18 28.15 -16.54
N ARG A 429 29.48 27.89 -16.78
CA ARG A 429 30.50 28.95 -16.95
C ARG A 429 30.20 29.88 -18.11
N LYS A 430 29.65 29.36 -19.23
CA LYS A 430 29.20 30.20 -20.35
C LYS A 430 28.07 31.17 -19.97
N LYS A 431 27.31 30.87 -18.91
CA LYS A 431 26.28 31.75 -18.34
C LYS A 431 26.81 32.67 -17.23
N GLY A 432 28.13 32.69 -16.99
CA GLY A 432 28.77 33.58 -16.00
C GLY A 432 28.63 33.13 -14.54
N ILE A 433 28.32 31.85 -14.29
CA ILE A 433 28.16 31.33 -12.91
C ILE A 433 29.55 30.96 -12.35
N ASP A 434 29.82 31.38 -11.11
CA ASP A 434 31.11 31.12 -10.45
C ASP A 434 31.28 29.66 -10.00
N ASP A 435 32.53 29.19 -10.00
CA ASP A 435 32.86 27.78 -9.70
C ASP A 435 32.45 27.33 -8.29
N LYS A 436 32.40 28.25 -7.31
CA LYS A 436 32.01 27.91 -5.94
C LYS A 436 30.51 27.60 -5.88
N THR A 437 29.69 28.41 -6.54
CA THR A 437 28.25 28.17 -6.70
C THR A 437 27.99 26.88 -7.49
N LEU A 438 28.74 26.63 -8.57
CA LEU A 438 28.61 25.40 -9.36
C LEU A 438 28.92 24.15 -8.56
N GLN A 439 29.99 24.17 -7.76
CA GLN A 439 30.35 23.04 -6.91
C GLN A 439 29.26 22.77 -5.87
N ALA A 440 28.72 23.81 -5.23
CA ALA A 440 27.63 23.67 -4.26
C ALA A 440 26.35 23.09 -4.90
N VAL A 441 25.95 23.58 -6.08
CA VAL A 441 24.79 23.05 -6.80
C VAL A 441 25.01 21.60 -7.23
N TRP A 442 26.20 21.25 -7.71
CA TRP A 442 26.52 19.89 -8.12
C TRP A 442 26.48 18.91 -6.95
N GLU A 443 27.02 19.29 -5.80
CA GLU A 443 26.92 18.50 -4.57
C GLU A 443 25.46 18.31 -4.14
N GLN A 444 24.63 19.35 -4.26
CA GLN A 444 23.18 19.25 -4.08
C GLN A 444 22.58 18.18 -4.99
N ILE A 445 22.84 18.25 -6.31
CA ILE A 445 22.37 17.27 -7.30
C ILE A 445 22.78 15.84 -6.94
N LEU A 446 24.03 15.62 -6.53
CA LEU A 446 24.51 14.29 -6.14
C LEU A 446 23.82 13.78 -4.88
N SER A 447 23.57 14.65 -3.90
CA SER A 447 22.86 14.29 -2.68
C SER A 447 21.40 13.86 -2.97
N PHE A 448 20.77 14.45 -4.00
CA PHE A 448 19.39 14.17 -4.42
C PHE A 448 19.19 12.83 -5.09
N GLY A 449 20.24 12.28 -5.70
CA GLY A 449 20.18 10.97 -6.34
C GLY A 449 19.70 9.84 -5.41
N GLY A 450 19.90 10.01 -4.11
CA GLY A 450 19.49 9.03 -3.10
C GLY A 450 18.01 9.09 -2.68
N TYR A 451 17.29 10.17 -3.00
CA TYR A 451 15.91 10.35 -2.47
C TYR A 451 14.91 11.09 -3.38
N SER A 452 15.33 11.70 -4.49
CA SER A 452 14.41 12.39 -5.41
C SER A 452 13.33 11.47 -5.98
N PHE A 453 12.15 12.03 -6.25
CA PHE A 453 10.98 11.26 -6.69
C PHE A 453 10.29 11.85 -7.93
N CYS A 454 9.56 11.02 -8.67
CA CYS A 454 8.82 11.44 -9.87
C CYS A 454 7.56 12.22 -9.45
N LYS A 455 7.52 13.54 -9.70
CA LYS A 455 6.38 14.41 -9.30
C LYS A 455 5.05 13.94 -9.89
N PRO A 456 4.92 13.64 -11.21
CA PRO A 456 3.66 13.18 -11.79
C PRO A 456 3.14 11.88 -11.16
N HIS A 457 4.05 10.94 -10.83
CA HIS A 457 3.68 9.69 -10.17
C HIS A 457 3.13 9.94 -8.76
N SER A 458 3.78 10.80 -7.99
CA SER A 458 3.31 11.18 -6.65
C SER A 458 1.96 11.89 -6.71
N ALA A 459 1.76 12.79 -7.69
CA ALA A 459 0.50 13.50 -7.87
C ALA A 459 -0.68 12.55 -8.16
N SER A 460 -0.50 11.56 -9.05
CA SER A 460 -1.52 10.55 -9.33
C SER A 460 -1.96 9.79 -8.07
N TYR A 461 -1.01 9.31 -7.27
CA TYR A 461 -1.34 8.59 -6.05
C TYR A 461 -1.89 9.49 -4.94
N ALA A 462 -1.40 10.73 -4.82
CA ALA A 462 -1.96 11.71 -3.90
C ALA A 462 -3.45 11.99 -4.19
N LEU A 463 -3.87 12.03 -5.46
CA LEU A 463 -5.29 12.17 -5.81
C LEU A 463 -6.12 10.97 -5.31
N VAL A 464 -5.62 9.73 -5.47
CA VAL A 464 -6.26 8.53 -4.91
C VAL A 464 -6.36 8.61 -3.38
N SER A 465 -5.33 9.13 -2.72
CA SER A 465 -5.36 9.39 -1.28
C SER A 465 -6.42 10.40 -0.87
N CYS A 466 -6.56 11.51 -1.62
CA CYS A 466 -7.54 12.55 -1.34
C CYS A 466 -8.98 12.01 -1.47
N LYS A 467 -9.23 11.21 -2.51
CA LYS A 467 -10.50 10.50 -2.70
C LYS A 467 -10.81 9.58 -1.51
N SER A 468 -9.81 8.80 -1.07
CA SER A 468 -9.94 7.94 0.11
C SER A 468 -10.23 8.75 1.38
N ALA A 469 -9.57 9.89 1.57
CA ALA A 469 -9.77 10.76 2.73
C ALA A 469 -11.18 11.36 2.78
N TYR A 470 -11.77 11.72 1.64
CA TYR A 470 -13.16 12.17 1.58
C TYR A 470 -14.13 11.03 1.94
N LEU A 471 -13.94 9.82 1.41
CA LEU A 471 -14.78 8.67 1.78
C LEU A 471 -14.67 8.39 3.28
N LYS A 472 -13.46 8.42 3.84
CA LYS A 472 -13.25 8.30 5.28
C LYS A 472 -13.95 9.42 6.07
N ALA A 473 -14.00 10.63 5.52
CA ALA A 473 -14.61 11.78 6.17
C ALA A 473 -16.14 11.66 6.24
N HIS A 474 -16.79 11.29 5.13
CA HIS A 474 -18.25 11.36 4.98
C HIS A 474 -18.94 10.01 5.11
N TYR A 475 -18.28 8.93 4.72
CA TYR A 475 -18.81 7.56 4.69
C TYR A 475 -17.85 6.59 5.41
N PRO A 476 -17.53 6.87 6.69
CA PRO A 476 -16.47 6.16 7.41
C PRO A 476 -16.73 4.66 7.54
N ALA A 477 -17.99 4.24 7.72
CA ALA A 477 -18.35 2.83 7.84
C ALA A 477 -18.10 2.07 6.54
N GLN A 478 -18.64 2.58 5.43
CA GLN A 478 -18.47 2.02 4.08
C GLN A 478 -16.99 1.98 3.69
N PHE A 479 -16.26 3.07 3.94
CA PHE A 479 -14.83 3.16 3.64
C PHE A 479 -14.01 2.14 4.42
N MET A 480 -14.19 2.06 5.75
CA MET A 480 -13.42 1.14 6.57
C MET A 480 -13.75 -0.33 6.26
N ALA A 481 -15.01 -0.65 5.96
CA ALA A 481 -15.41 -1.97 5.48
C ALA A 481 -14.68 -2.32 4.18
N ALA A 482 -14.69 -1.41 3.19
CA ALA A 482 -14.01 -1.60 1.91
C ALA A 482 -12.48 -1.75 2.06
N VAL A 483 -11.84 -0.98 2.95
CA VAL A 483 -10.39 -1.09 3.27
C VAL A 483 -10.05 -2.48 3.77
N ILE A 484 -10.81 -2.99 4.74
CA ILE A 484 -10.57 -4.30 5.34
C ILE A 484 -10.83 -5.41 4.32
N SER A 485 -11.93 -5.32 3.57
CA SER A 485 -12.31 -6.32 2.58
C SER A 485 -11.31 -6.47 1.43
N ASN A 486 -10.80 -5.36 0.92
CA ASN A 486 -9.79 -5.40 -0.12
C ASN A 486 -8.38 -5.73 0.40
N ARG A 487 -8.20 -5.79 1.72
CA ARG A 487 -6.87 -5.83 2.37
C ARG A 487 -6.00 -4.70 1.81
N GLY A 488 -6.61 -3.54 1.62
CA GLY A 488 -6.09 -2.47 0.76
C GLY A 488 -5.10 -1.54 1.41
N GLY A 489 -4.93 -1.61 2.73
CA GLY A 489 -4.06 -0.70 3.45
C GLY A 489 -2.91 -1.34 4.23
N PHE A 490 -2.15 -0.48 4.90
CA PHE A 490 -0.90 -0.73 5.63
C PHE A 490 -1.04 -1.56 6.92
N TYR A 491 -2.18 -1.49 7.60
CA TYR A 491 -2.36 -2.05 8.94
C TYR A 491 -3.13 -3.39 8.94
N SER A 492 -3.11 -4.09 10.08
CA SER A 492 -3.89 -5.31 10.26
C SER A 492 -5.40 -5.00 10.34
N PRO A 493 -6.28 -5.99 10.07
CA PRO A 493 -7.73 -5.81 10.27
C PRO A 493 -8.08 -5.32 11.67
N LEU A 494 -7.42 -5.83 12.72
CA LEU A 494 -7.63 -5.39 14.10
C LEU A 494 -7.35 -3.90 14.28
N ALA A 495 -6.23 -3.40 13.73
CA ALA A 495 -5.87 -1.98 13.83
C ALA A 495 -6.88 -1.08 13.10
N TYR A 496 -7.44 -1.54 11.97
CA TYR A 496 -8.51 -0.83 11.28
C TYR A 496 -9.82 -0.85 12.06
N LEU A 497 -10.16 -1.95 12.73
CA LEU A 497 -11.32 -1.98 13.63
C LEU A 497 -11.11 -1.09 14.86
N SER A 498 -9.91 -1.01 15.42
CA SER A 498 -9.57 -0.05 16.48
C SER A 498 -9.75 1.40 16.00
N GLU A 499 -9.31 1.70 14.77
CA GLU A 499 -9.53 3.01 14.15
C GLU A 499 -11.01 3.31 13.95
N ALA A 500 -11.78 2.34 13.44
CA ALA A 500 -13.23 2.46 13.29
C ALA A 500 -13.91 2.78 14.64
N ARG A 501 -13.49 2.14 15.74
CA ARG A 501 -13.98 2.44 17.09
C ARG A 501 -13.62 3.86 17.55
N ARG A 502 -12.40 4.34 17.30
CA ARG A 502 -12.00 5.73 17.60
C ARG A 502 -12.78 6.75 16.78
N MET A 503 -13.16 6.40 15.55
CA MET A 503 -14.07 7.20 14.72
C MET A 503 -15.53 7.12 15.22
N GLY A 504 -15.81 6.32 16.26
CA GLY A 504 -17.10 6.11 16.91
C GLY A 504 -18.05 5.18 16.14
N LEU A 505 -17.51 4.27 15.34
CA LEU A 505 -18.29 3.22 14.67
C LEU A 505 -18.55 2.05 15.62
N THR A 506 -19.76 1.49 15.51
CA THR A 506 -20.16 0.25 16.19
C THR A 506 -19.73 -0.94 15.35
N ILE A 507 -18.95 -1.84 15.93
CA ILE A 507 -18.51 -3.06 15.27
C ILE A 507 -19.47 -4.20 15.63
N LEU A 508 -20.12 -4.79 14.62
CA LEU A 508 -21.08 -5.87 14.77
C LEU A 508 -20.42 -7.21 14.39
N PRO A 509 -20.59 -8.28 15.19
CA PRO A 509 -20.07 -9.61 14.85
C PRO A 509 -20.66 -10.14 13.54
N PRO A 510 -20.06 -11.19 12.94
CA PRO A 510 -20.67 -11.83 11.79
C PRO A 510 -22.03 -12.41 12.15
N ASP A 511 -22.95 -12.43 11.19
CA ASP A 511 -24.32 -12.91 11.35
C ASP A 511 -24.74 -13.75 10.14
N ILE A 512 -25.37 -14.88 10.38
CA ILE A 512 -25.68 -15.86 9.33
C ILE A 512 -26.64 -15.30 8.27
N ASN A 513 -27.55 -14.41 8.66
CA ASN A 513 -28.55 -13.81 7.78
C ASN A 513 -28.09 -12.47 7.21
N GLN A 514 -27.31 -11.69 7.97
CA GLN A 514 -26.98 -10.30 7.60
C GLN A 514 -25.54 -10.09 7.08
N SER A 515 -24.60 -11.00 7.33
CA SER A 515 -23.22 -10.85 6.82
C SER A 515 -23.09 -11.34 5.38
N GLU A 516 -22.23 -10.68 4.61
CA GLU A 516 -21.74 -11.15 3.32
C GLU A 516 -20.33 -11.74 3.46
N ASP A 517 -19.71 -12.18 2.36
CA ASP A 517 -18.29 -12.54 2.36
C ASP A 517 -17.43 -11.36 2.82
N HIS A 518 -17.66 -10.20 2.19
CA HIS A 518 -16.99 -8.94 2.51
C HIS A 518 -17.64 -8.26 3.73
N TYR A 519 -16.92 -7.30 4.30
CA TYR A 519 -17.38 -6.47 5.40
C TYR A 519 -18.43 -5.50 4.88
N LEU A 520 -19.46 -5.25 5.68
CA LEU A 520 -20.50 -4.28 5.35
C LEU A 520 -20.40 -3.07 6.27
N GLY A 521 -20.57 -1.89 5.71
CA GLY A 521 -20.63 -0.65 6.47
C GLY A 521 -21.86 0.16 6.04
N TRP A 522 -22.57 0.71 7.01
CA TRP A 522 -23.70 1.62 6.81
C TRP A 522 -23.80 2.55 8.02
N ASP A 523 -24.23 3.80 7.81
CA ASP A 523 -24.34 4.82 8.86
C ASP A 523 -23.13 4.87 9.82
N ARG A 524 -23.32 4.33 11.03
CA ARG A 524 -22.34 4.24 12.11
C ARG A 524 -22.03 2.80 12.53
N ALA A 525 -22.42 1.81 11.73
CA ALA A 525 -22.22 0.40 11.97
C ALA A 525 -21.31 -0.24 10.93
N LEU A 526 -20.48 -1.18 11.37
CA LEU A 526 -19.60 -1.99 10.54
C LEU A 526 -19.76 -3.45 10.95
N ARG A 527 -20.27 -4.28 10.04
CA ARG A 527 -20.48 -5.72 10.25
C ARG A 527 -19.32 -6.52 9.68
N ILE A 528 -18.80 -7.44 10.48
CA ILE A 528 -17.76 -8.37 10.07
C ILE A 528 -18.29 -9.30 8.96
N GLY A 529 -17.54 -9.41 7.86
CA GLY A 529 -17.80 -10.36 6.78
C GLY A 529 -17.27 -11.76 7.08
N PHE A 530 -17.85 -12.78 6.44
CA PHE A 530 -17.42 -14.17 6.61
C PHE A 530 -15.96 -14.41 6.21
N MET A 531 -15.38 -13.56 5.36
CA MET A 531 -13.96 -13.59 4.99
C MET A 531 -13.00 -13.51 6.20
N GLN A 532 -13.48 -13.01 7.35
CA GLN A 532 -12.69 -12.91 8.57
C GLN A 532 -12.60 -14.23 9.33
N ILE A 533 -13.53 -15.17 9.10
CA ILE A 533 -13.59 -16.44 9.80
C ILE A 533 -12.46 -17.35 9.31
N GLN A 534 -11.45 -17.53 10.16
CA GLN A 534 -10.27 -18.32 9.89
C GLN A 534 -10.61 -19.80 9.70
N GLY A 535 -10.16 -20.35 8.58
CA GLY A 535 -10.35 -21.77 8.26
C GLY A 535 -11.74 -22.12 7.74
N LEU A 536 -12.66 -21.16 7.57
CA LEU A 536 -13.93 -21.41 6.89
C LEU A 536 -13.66 -21.70 5.41
N SER A 537 -14.19 -22.82 4.89
CA SER A 537 -13.97 -23.17 3.50
C SER A 537 -14.71 -22.23 2.53
N ARG A 538 -14.08 -21.91 1.39
CA ARG A 538 -14.71 -21.09 0.34
C ARG A 538 -15.94 -21.77 -0.28
N SER A 539 -15.94 -23.10 -0.34
CA SER A 539 -17.09 -23.89 -0.77
C SER A 539 -18.26 -23.74 0.20
N ALA A 540 -18.02 -23.88 1.51
CA ALA A 540 -19.07 -23.72 2.52
C ALA A 540 -19.70 -22.33 2.45
N LEU A 541 -18.87 -21.29 2.37
CA LEU A 541 -19.35 -19.92 2.23
C LEU A 541 -20.23 -19.72 0.99
N LYS A 542 -19.79 -20.22 -0.17
CA LYS A 542 -20.58 -20.14 -1.41
C LYS A 542 -21.94 -20.84 -1.25
N THR A 543 -21.96 -22.01 -0.64
CA THR A 543 -23.21 -22.75 -0.39
C THR A 543 -24.15 -21.98 0.53
N VAL A 544 -23.66 -21.44 1.65
CA VAL A 544 -24.46 -20.64 2.59
C VAL A 544 -25.08 -19.43 1.91
N LEU A 545 -24.29 -18.64 1.19
CA LEU A 545 -24.78 -17.44 0.51
C LEU A 545 -25.75 -17.76 -0.62
N ALA A 546 -25.48 -18.83 -1.39
CA ALA A 546 -26.38 -19.27 -2.46
C ALA A 546 -27.74 -19.76 -1.92
N GLU A 547 -27.74 -20.56 -0.85
CA GLU A 547 -28.97 -21.05 -0.23
C GLU A 547 -29.75 -19.95 0.48
N ARG A 548 -29.08 -18.97 1.10
CA ARG A 548 -29.74 -17.77 1.65
C ARG A 548 -30.39 -16.95 0.54
N LYS A 549 -29.69 -16.73 -0.58
CA LYS A 549 -30.22 -15.99 -1.73
C LYS A 549 -31.43 -16.70 -2.37
N LYS A 550 -31.43 -18.03 -2.40
CA LYS A 550 -32.49 -18.85 -3.00
C LYS A 550 -33.71 -19.04 -2.08
N GLY A 551 -33.47 -19.34 -0.81
CA GLY A 551 -34.51 -19.73 0.15
C GLY A 551 -34.87 -18.65 1.18
N GLY A 552 -34.26 -17.47 1.13
CA GLY A 552 -34.44 -16.40 2.11
C GLY A 552 -33.63 -16.63 3.39
N ASP A 553 -33.90 -15.81 4.41
CA ASP A 553 -33.21 -15.89 5.70
C ASP A 553 -33.45 -17.23 6.41
N PHE A 554 -32.47 -17.67 7.20
CA PHE A 554 -32.60 -18.83 8.07
C PHE A 554 -33.44 -18.47 9.30
N ARG A 555 -34.44 -19.30 9.60
CA ARG A 555 -35.39 -19.06 10.71
C ARG A 555 -34.84 -19.48 12.07
N ASP A 556 -34.07 -20.57 12.07
CA ASP A 556 -33.39 -21.12 13.24
C ASP A 556 -32.21 -22.00 12.78
N PHE A 557 -31.45 -22.53 13.72
CA PHE A 557 -30.30 -23.38 13.44
C PHE A 557 -30.67 -24.72 12.80
N GLN A 558 -31.87 -25.23 13.05
CA GLN A 558 -32.34 -26.49 12.45
C GLN A 558 -32.71 -26.29 10.98
N ASP A 559 -33.38 -25.19 10.64
CA ASP A 559 -33.63 -24.75 9.27
C ASP A 559 -32.32 -24.59 8.49
N PHE A 560 -31.28 -24.02 9.12
CA PHE A 560 -29.94 -23.94 8.54
C PHE A 560 -29.34 -25.32 8.22
N LEU A 561 -29.36 -26.25 9.18
CA LEU A 561 -28.80 -27.60 8.98
C LEU A 561 -29.56 -28.42 7.93
N GLN A 562 -30.87 -28.20 7.78
CA GLN A 562 -31.70 -28.85 6.76
C GLN A 562 -31.42 -28.32 5.36
N ARG A 563 -31.21 -27.00 5.23
CA ARG A 563 -31.02 -26.32 3.95
C ARG A 563 -29.57 -26.39 3.45
N VAL A 564 -28.60 -26.39 4.36
CA VAL A 564 -27.18 -26.28 4.01
C VAL A 564 -26.40 -27.48 4.55
N ARG A 565 -25.93 -28.33 3.64
CA ARG A 565 -25.04 -29.45 3.98
C ARG A 565 -23.59 -29.00 3.99
N LEU A 566 -23.03 -28.81 5.18
CA LEU A 566 -21.62 -28.42 5.39
C LEU A 566 -20.87 -29.43 6.24
N ASP A 567 -19.54 -29.38 6.16
CA ASP A 567 -18.69 -30.09 7.10
C ASP A 567 -18.90 -29.57 8.53
N CYS A 568 -18.90 -30.49 9.50
CA CYS A 568 -19.09 -30.18 10.91
C CYS A 568 -18.10 -29.12 11.41
N THR A 569 -16.86 -29.14 10.91
CA THR A 569 -15.82 -28.16 11.30
C THR A 569 -16.19 -26.75 10.86
N ASP A 570 -16.78 -26.58 9.67
CA ASP A 570 -17.20 -25.27 9.17
C ASP A 570 -18.40 -24.72 9.96
N VAL A 571 -19.36 -25.57 10.28
CA VAL A 571 -20.51 -25.18 11.13
C VAL A 571 -20.05 -24.80 12.54
N GLN A 572 -19.12 -25.57 13.13
CA GLN A 572 -18.53 -25.23 14.43
C GLN A 572 -17.85 -23.86 14.42
N ARG A 573 -17.14 -23.52 13.33
CA ARG A 573 -16.54 -22.19 13.16
C ARG A 573 -17.59 -21.09 13.09
N LEU A 574 -18.67 -21.28 12.33
CA LEU A 574 -19.78 -20.32 12.25
C LEU A 574 -20.43 -20.07 13.62
N ILE A 575 -20.67 -21.13 14.41
CA ILE A 575 -21.21 -21.03 15.78
C ILE A 575 -20.24 -20.24 16.68
N LYS A 576 -18.96 -20.64 16.72
CA LYS A 576 -17.95 -20.02 17.57
C LYS A 576 -17.66 -18.56 17.19
N ALA A 577 -17.77 -18.22 15.90
CA ALA A 577 -17.65 -16.85 15.39
C ALA A 577 -18.83 -15.95 15.78
N GLY A 578 -19.96 -16.54 16.23
CA GLY A 578 -21.16 -15.82 16.65
C GLY A 578 -22.20 -15.61 15.56
N CYS A 579 -22.11 -16.31 14.43
CA CYS A 579 -23.02 -16.11 13.30
C CYS A 579 -24.49 -16.40 13.65
N PHE A 580 -24.75 -17.24 14.66
CA PHE A 580 -26.09 -17.60 15.12
C PHE A 580 -26.53 -16.84 16.39
N ASP A 581 -25.73 -15.91 16.89
CA ASP A 581 -26.02 -15.25 18.18
C ASP A 581 -27.30 -14.42 18.16
N THR A 582 -27.60 -13.75 17.04
CA THR A 582 -28.85 -12.99 16.86
C THR A 582 -30.06 -13.92 16.78
N LEU A 583 -29.88 -15.10 16.15
CA LEU A 583 -30.95 -16.04 15.82
C LEU A 583 -31.33 -16.92 17.02
N GLU A 584 -30.32 -17.48 17.69
CA GLU A 584 -30.47 -18.48 18.75
C GLU A 584 -30.16 -17.91 20.15
N GLY A 585 -29.46 -16.78 20.21
CA GLY A 585 -28.91 -16.25 21.45
C GLY A 585 -27.52 -16.79 21.77
N ARG A 586 -26.62 -15.88 22.15
CA ARG A 586 -25.22 -16.16 22.51
C ARG A 586 -25.05 -17.28 23.56
N SER A 587 -25.99 -17.40 24.50
CA SER A 587 -25.96 -18.43 25.55
C SER A 587 -26.13 -19.86 25.03
N ARG A 588 -26.71 -20.04 23.84
CA ARG A 588 -26.99 -21.35 23.23
C ARG A 588 -25.83 -21.94 22.43
N ARG A 589 -24.74 -21.19 22.19
CA ARG A 589 -23.55 -21.71 21.46
C ARG A 589 -23.10 -23.12 21.88
N PRO A 590 -22.99 -23.46 23.20
CA PRO A 590 -22.67 -24.82 23.63
C PRO A 590 -23.64 -25.89 23.10
N VAL A 591 -24.94 -25.59 23.12
CA VAL A 591 -26.01 -26.49 22.66
C VAL A 591 -25.95 -26.66 21.15
N LEU A 592 -25.72 -25.57 20.40
CA LEU A 592 -25.60 -25.63 18.93
C LEU A 592 -24.43 -26.51 18.49
N LEU A 593 -23.32 -26.53 19.25
CA LEU A 593 -22.18 -27.41 18.96
C LEU A 593 -22.54 -28.89 19.11
N TRP A 594 -23.35 -29.26 20.11
CA TRP A 594 -23.88 -30.62 20.25
C TRP A 594 -24.85 -30.99 19.12
N GLN A 595 -25.73 -30.07 18.75
CA GLN A 595 -26.64 -30.26 17.61
C GLN A 595 -25.90 -30.45 16.30
N CYS A 596 -24.83 -29.68 16.07
CA CYS A 596 -23.94 -29.82 14.92
C CYS A 596 -23.30 -31.22 14.86
N LEU A 597 -22.77 -31.71 15.99
CA LEU A 597 -22.16 -33.04 16.07
C LEU A 597 -23.19 -34.15 15.81
N ALA A 598 -24.38 -34.04 16.38
CA ALA A 598 -25.46 -34.99 16.20
C ALA A 598 -25.96 -35.04 14.74
N GLY A 599 -26.19 -33.88 14.12
CA GLY A 599 -26.58 -33.79 12.72
C GLY A 599 -25.52 -34.36 11.78
N SER A 600 -24.23 -34.18 12.08
CA SER A 600 -23.15 -34.80 11.31
C SER A 600 -23.18 -36.33 11.38
N GLN A 601 -23.51 -36.92 12.53
CA GLN A 601 -23.63 -38.38 12.65
C GLN A 601 -24.89 -38.90 11.95
N GLN A 602 -26.02 -38.20 12.05
CA GLN A 602 -27.25 -38.60 11.36
C GLN A 602 -27.10 -38.53 9.83
N ASN A 603 -26.39 -37.52 9.29
CA ASN A 603 -26.10 -37.44 7.87
C ASN A 603 -25.20 -38.58 7.36
N ALA A 604 -24.23 -39.03 8.17
CA ALA A 604 -23.40 -40.19 7.85
C ALA A 604 -24.21 -41.51 7.83
N VAL A 605 -25.26 -41.60 8.65
CA VAL A 605 -26.16 -42.76 8.69
C VAL A 605 -27.20 -42.70 7.56
N GLY A 606 -27.68 -41.51 7.17
CA GLY A 606 -28.67 -41.31 6.11
C GLY A 606 -28.24 -41.73 4.71
N GLU A 607 -26.93 -41.86 4.43
CA GLU A 607 -26.42 -42.44 3.18
C GLU A 607 -26.70 -43.95 3.05
N THR A 608 -27.16 -44.62 4.12
CA THR A 608 -27.51 -46.05 4.11
C THR A 608 -28.97 -46.35 3.74
N GLY A 609 -29.79 -45.35 3.40
CA GLY A 609 -31.12 -45.57 2.79
C GLY A 609 -32.17 -46.21 3.71
N LEU A 610 -32.13 -45.94 5.01
CA LEU A 610 -33.15 -46.44 5.95
C LEU A 610 -34.47 -45.68 5.80
N LEU A 611 -35.57 -46.44 5.69
CA LEU A 611 -36.95 -45.97 5.47
C LEU A 611 -37.64 -45.35 6.70
N PHE A 612 -36.94 -45.25 7.84
CA PHE A 612 -37.47 -44.78 9.12
C PHE A 612 -36.77 -43.51 9.58
N ASP A 613 -37.53 -42.57 10.14
CA ASP A 613 -36.96 -41.39 10.80
C ASP A 613 -36.02 -41.82 11.93
N ALA A 614 -34.79 -41.32 11.91
CA ALA A 614 -33.84 -41.57 12.97
C ALA A 614 -34.40 -41.05 14.31
N PRO A 615 -34.32 -41.81 15.41
CA PRO A 615 -34.84 -41.37 16.70
C PRO A 615 -34.16 -40.05 17.11
N ALA A 616 -34.95 -39.13 17.67
CA ALA A 616 -34.44 -37.86 18.19
C ALA A 616 -33.39 -38.14 19.26
N LEU A 617 -32.14 -37.78 18.98
CA LEU A 617 -31.04 -37.90 19.93
C LEU A 617 -31.30 -36.96 21.12
N ASP A 618 -31.31 -37.49 22.34
CA ASP A 618 -31.34 -36.65 23.54
C ASP A 618 -29.97 -36.01 23.72
N LEU A 619 -29.87 -34.71 23.38
CA LEU A 619 -28.60 -33.99 23.37
C LEU A 619 -28.29 -33.37 24.73
N PRO A 620 -27.01 -33.36 25.15
CA PRO A 620 -26.60 -32.63 26.35
C PRO A 620 -27.02 -31.16 26.27
N ARG A 621 -27.48 -30.61 27.40
CA ARG A 621 -27.80 -29.18 27.59
C ARG A 621 -26.76 -28.52 28.50
N PRO A 622 -25.51 -28.34 28.03
CA PRO A 622 -24.48 -27.71 28.84
C PRO A 622 -24.84 -26.27 29.20
N PRO A 623 -24.33 -25.75 30.33
CA PRO A 623 -24.53 -24.36 30.72
C PRO A 623 -23.91 -23.40 29.69
N ALA A 624 -24.41 -22.16 29.68
CA ALA A 624 -23.86 -21.10 28.83
C ALA A 624 -22.37 -20.87 29.10
N TYR A 625 -21.62 -20.52 28.06
CA TYR A 625 -20.22 -20.14 28.21
C TYR A 625 -20.10 -18.83 28.98
N ASP A 626 -19.04 -18.73 29.80
CA ASP A 626 -18.63 -17.46 30.37
C ASP A 626 -18.05 -16.52 29.30
N ASP A 627 -17.92 -15.24 29.63
CA ASP A 627 -17.39 -14.24 28.70
C ASP A 627 -15.97 -14.56 28.25
N ARG A 628 -15.14 -15.14 29.12
CA ARG A 628 -13.75 -15.50 28.79
C ARG A 628 -13.71 -16.55 27.68
N LYS A 629 -14.56 -17.57 27.76
CA LYS A 629 -14.63 -18.64 26.77
C LYS A 629 -15.15 -18.11 25.43
N VAL A 630 -16.12 -17.19 25.43
CA VAL A 630 -16.59 -16.56 24.19
C VAL A 630 -15.51 -15.70 23.54
N LEU A 631 -14.80 -14.88 24.33
CA LEU A 631 -13.69 -14.07 23.80
C LEU A 631 -12.56 -14.96 23.26
N ALA A 632 -12.29 -16.10 23.90
CA ALA A 632 -11.34 -17.08 23.38
C ALA A 632 -11.81 -17.67 22.03
N GLN A 633 -13.12 -17.94 21.87
CA GLN A 633 -13.69 -18.38 20.59
C GLN A 633 -13.58 -17.32 19.50
N GLU A 634 -13.74 -16.03 19.83
CA GLU A 634 -13.50 -14.94 18.87
C GLU A 634 -12.04 -14.93 18.39
N ILE A 635 -11.08 -15.06 19.29
CA ILE A 635 -9.67 -15.13 18.90
C ILE A 635 -9.39 -16.39 18.07
N GLU A 636 -9.95 -17.53 18.46
CA GLU A 636 -9.81 -18.82 17.75
C GLU A 636 -10.35 -18.73 16.32
N THR A 637 -11.52 -18.13 16.12
CA THR A 637 -12.22 -18.16 14.84
C THR A 637 -12.03 -16.92 13.99
N LEU A 638 -11.86 -15.74 14.58
CA LEU A 638 -11.69 -14.47 13.87
C LEU A 638 -10.24 -14.00 13.89
N GLY A 639 -9.39 -14.60 14.74
CA GLY A 639 -7.99 -14.20 14.94
C GLY A 639 -7.82 -12.92 15.76
N MET A 640 -8.91 -12.34 16.25
CA MET A 640 -8.92 -11.05 16.94
C MET A 640 -10.20 -10.88 17.76
N LEU A 641 -10.17 -9.94 18.71
CA LEU A 641 -11.34 -9.56 19.49
C LEU A 641 -12.19 -8.55 18.71
N VAL A 642 -13.44 -8.92 18.44
CA VAL A 642 -14.41 -8.08 17.75
C VAL A 642 -15.30 -7.38 18.76
N SER A 643 -15.71 -8.07 19.82
CA SER A 643 -16.60 -7.52 20.84
C SER A 643 -16.01 -6.36 21.64
N CYS A 644 -14.68 -6.30 21.80
CA CYS A 644 -14.02 -5.20 22.50
C CYS A 644 -12.56 -4.99 22.04
N HIS A 645 -11.97 -3.87 22.45
CA HIS A 645 -10.53 -3.65 22.29
C HIS A 645 -9.75 -4.57 23.26
N PRO A 646 -8.62 -5.18 22.88
CA PRO A 646 -7.89 -6.10 23.76
C PRO A 646 -7.51 -5.52 25.13
N LEU A 647 -7.17 -4.23 25.20
CA LEU A 647 -6.87 -3.55 26.47
C LEU A 647 -8.06 -3.46 27.43
N CYS A 648 -9.30 -3.63 26.96
CA CYS A 648 -10.48 -3.66 27.83
C CYS A 648 -10.42 -4.82 28.83
N LEU A 649 -9.72 -5.92 28.51
CA LEU A 649 -9.51 -7.07 29.40
C LEU A 649 -8.62 -6.75 30.60
N TYR A 650 -7.87 -5.64 30.56
CA TYR A 650 -6.89 -5.26 31.58
C TYR A 650 -7.26 -3.97 32.31
N ARG A 651 -8.52 -3.54 32.23
CA ARG A 651 -8.99 -2.25 32.77
C ARG A 651 -8.56 -2.01 34.23
N ARG A 652 -8.70 -3.02 35.10
CA ARG A 652 -8.31 -2.93 36.53
C ARG A 652 -6.81 -2.71 36.71
N GLN A 653 -5.96 -3.37 35.92
CA GLN A 653 -4.51 -3.21 35.96
C GLN A 653 -4.10 -1.82 35.45
N ILE A 654 -4.75 -1.33 34.38
CA ILE A 654 -4.53 0.01 33.83
C ILE A 654 -4.92 1.08 34.88
N GLU A 655 -6.07 0.94 35.53
CA GLU A 655 -6.56 1.87 36.56
C GLU A 655 -5.61 1.95 37.76
N ARG A 656 -4.95 0.85 38.14
CA ARG A 656 -3.93 0.84 39.21
C ARG A 656 -2.66 1.59 38.82
N LEU A 657 -2.19 1.42 37.59
CA LEU A 657 -0.95 2.05 37.11
C LEU A 657 -1.11 3.54 36.78
N LYS A 658 -2.35 4.02 36.56
CA LYS A 658 -2.68 5.41 36.17
C LYS A 658 -1.75 5.96 35.06
N PRO A 659 -1.62 5.25 33.93
CA PRO A 659 -0.74 5.68 32.84
C PRO A 659 -1.25 6.97 32.18
N VAL A 660 -0.34 7.69 31.52
CA VAL A 660 -0.72 8.81 30.66
C VAL A 660 -1.45 8.26 29.42
N PRO A 661 -2.66 8.75 29.10
CA PRO A 661 -3.39 8.32 27.92
C PRO A 661 -2.76 8.89 26.65
N ALA A 662 -2.77 8.12 25.56
CA ALA A 662 -2.15 8.47 24.29
C ALA A 662 -2.66 9.79 23.71
N ARG A 663 -3.96 10.10 23.87
CA ARG A 663 -4.54 11.36 23.39
C ARG A 663 -3.94 12.63 24.02
N SER A 664 -3.31 12.51 25.19
CA SER A 664 -2.72 13.64 25.93
C SER A 664 -1.20 13.65 25.84
N LEU A 665 -0.58 12.83 24.99
CA LEU A 665 0.88 12.68 24.92
C LEU A 665 1.61 14.02 24.76
N GLU A 666 1.07 14.94 23.97
CA GLU A 666 1.65 16.26 23.69
C GLU A 666 1.73 17.16 24.93
N GLU A 667 0.78 17.05 25.86
CA GLU A 667 0.76 17.82 27.10
C GLU A 667 1.94 17.48 28.03
N TRP A 668 2.60 16.34 27.77
CA TRP A 668 3.71 15.82 28.57
C TRP A 668 5.07 16.00 27.88
N ALA A 669 5.16 16.84 26.85
CA ALA A 669 6.42 17.14 26.15
C ALA A 669 7.58 17.43 27.11
N GLY A 670 8.71 16.75 26.88
CA GLY A 670 9.93 16.88 27.70
C GLY A 670 9.92 16.09 29.02
N ARG A 671 8.79 15.54 29.46
CA ARG A 671 8.64 14.79 30.73
C ARG A 671 8.88 13.29 30.55
N TYR A 672 9.23 12.63 31.65
CA TYR A 672 9.30 11.17 31.72
C TYR A 672 7.95 10.61 32.17
N ILE A 673 7.35 9.71 31.39
CA ILE A 673 6.00 9.19 31.61
C ILE A 673 5.93 7.67 31.49
N ALA A 674 4.83 7.10 31.97
CA ALA A 674 4.44 5.71 31.75
C ALA A 674 3.17 5.65 30.91
N MET A 675 3.16 4.80 29.89
CA MET A 675 2.03 4.59 28.98
C MET A 675 1.73 3.10 28.84
N ILE A 676 0.48 2.79 28.46
CA ILE A 676 0.08 1.46 28.04
C ILE A 676 -0.07 1.46 26.53
N GLY A 677 0.51 0.45 25.87
CA GLY A 677 0.47 0.34 24.43
C GLY A 677 0.10 -1.06 23.97
N TRP A 678 -0.84 -1.15 23.03
CA TRP A 678 -1.05 -2.32 22.19
C TRP A 678 -0.29 -2.14 20.89
N TRP A 679 0.50 -3.13 20.47
CA TRP A 679 1.33 -3.01 19.27
C TRP A 679 0.46 -2.93 18.01
N VAL A 680 0.60 -1.85 17.23
CA VAL A 680 -0.11 -1.66 15.97
C VAL A 680 0.78 -2.06 14.79
N THR A 681 1.96 -1.46 14.69
CA THR A 681 2.92 -1.72 13.62
C THR A 681 4.32 -1.27 14.02
N GLY A 682 5.35 -1.82 13.38
CA GLY A 682 6.73 -1.43 13.64
C GLY A 682 7.62 -1.54 12.42
N LYS A 683 8.69 -0.76 12.42
CA LYS A 683 9.70 -0.74 11.36
C LYS A 683 11.09 -0.66 11.98
N ARG A 684 11.84 -1.75 11.81
CA ARG A 684 13.26 -1.79 12.16
C ARG A 684 14.07 -1.00 11.14
N VAL A 685 14.98 -0.16 11.64
CA VAL A 685 15.90 0.64 10.84
C VAL A 685 17.30 0.59 11.46
N ARG A 686 18.28 1.19 10.79
CA ARG A 686 19.63 1.39 11.33
C ARG A 686 19.89 2.88 11.50
N ASP A 687 20.62 3.24 12.55
CA ASP A 687 21.08 4.61 12.75
C ASP A 687 22.22 4.96 11.77
N LYS A 688 22.70 6.21 11.83
CA LYS A 688 23.84 6.69 11.02
C LYS A 688 25.14 5.90 11.22
N ASN A 689 25.27 5.21 12.36
CA ASN A 689 26.44 4.39 12.71
C ASN A 689 26.18 2.90 12.39
N GLY A 690 25.08 2.57 11.70
CA GLY A 690 24.74 1.20 11.33
C GLY A 690 24.12 0.36 12.46
N ARG A 691 23.89 0.93 13.65
CA ARG A 691 23.32 0.18 14.79
C ARG A 691 21.81 0.01 14.64
N PRO A 692 21.25 -1.14 15.03
CA PRO A 692 19.82 -1.39 14.87
C PRO A 692 18.99 -0.56 15.87
N MET A 693 17.86 -0.05 15.40
CA MET A 693 16.82 0.62 16.18
C MET A 693 15.44 0.32 15.59
N GLU A 694 14.36 0.67 16.28
CA GLU A 694 13.01 0.39 15.81
C GLU A 694 12.03 1.54 16.09
N PHE A 695 11.22 1.89 15.10
CA PHE A 695 10.06 2.76 15.26
C PHE A 695 8.82 1.90 15.40
N VAL A 696 8.00 2.13 16.42
CA VAL A 696 6.79 1.34 16.68
C VAL A 696 5.63 2.27 16.96
N SER A 697 4.50 2.04 16.30
CA SER A 697 3.23 2.66 16.67
C SER A 697 2.48 1.74 17.63
N PHE A 698 2.05 2.31 18.75
CA PHE A 698 1.19 1.67 19.71
C PHE A 698 -0.18 2.36 19.73
N GLU A 699 -1.21 1.67 20.21
CA GLU A 699 -2.48 2.28 20.54
C GLU A 699 -2.88 1.98 21.98
N ASP A 700 -3.54 2.94 22.61
CA ASP A 700 -4.41 2.67 23.75
C ASP A 700 -5.88 2.78 23.32
N THR A 701 -6.81 2.77 24.28
CA THR A 701 -8.25 2.93 24.00
C THR A 701 -8.64 4.36 23.58
N THR A 702 -7.70 5.31 23.59
CA THR A 702 -7.93 6.74 23.31
C THR A 702 -7.32 7.19 21.99
N ALA A 703 -6.07 6.82 21.69
CA ALA A 703 -5.36 7.24 20.47
C ALA A 703 -4.19 6.31 20.11
N ILE A 704 -3.66 6.50 18.90
CA ILE A 704 -2.37 5.94 18.49
C ILE A 704 -1.26 6.90 18.91
N PHE A 705 -0.16 6.36 19.40
CA PHE A 705 1.07 7.10 19.63
C PHE A 705 2.27 6.37 19.05
N ASP A 706 3.26 7.14 18.63
CA ASP A 706 4.49 6.62 18.05
C ASP A 706 5.62 6.61 19.08
N ALA A 707 6.39 5.54 19.07
CA ALA A 707 7.46 5.28 20.02
C ALA A 707 8.76 4.90 19.30
N THR A 708 9.88 5.43 19.79
CA THR A 708 11.21 5.19 19.23
C THR A 708 12.06 4.38 20.20
N PHE A 709 12.55 3.24 19.73
CA PHE A 709 13.50 2.37 20.40
C PHE A 709 14.89 2.63 19.83
N PHE A 710 15.60 3.63 20.36
CA PHE A 710 16.99 3.90 19.99
C PHE A 710 17.91 2.70 20.28
N PRO A 711 19.12 2.63 19.69
CA PRO A 711 19.94 1.42 19.74
C PRO A 711 20.18 0.82 21.13
N SER A 712 20.35 1.64 22.17
CA SER A 712 20.51 1.17 23.56
C SER A 712 19.24 0.49 24.09
N ALA A 713 18.08 1.14 23.95
CA ALA A 713 16.79 0.58 24.35
C ALA A 713 16.41 -0.63 23.49
N TYR A 714 16.63 -0.55 22.17
CA TYR A 714 16.40 -1.67 21.26
C TYR A 714 17.26 -2.87 21.63
N GLY A 715 18.58 -2.70 21.83
CA GLY A 715 19.46 -3.79 22.24
C GLY A 715 18.96 -4.49 23.52
N ARG A 716 18.49 -3.71 24.50
CA ARG A 716 17.98 -4.23 25.77
C ARG A 716 16.62 -4.93 25.66
N PHE A 717 15.71 -4.43 24.83
CA PHE A 717 14.30 -4.85 24.85
C PHE A 717 13.79 -5.50 23.57
N CYS A 718 14.56 -5.56 22.48
CA CYS A 718 14.13 -6.12 21.19
C CYS A 718 13.53 -7.54 21.30
N ARG A 719 14.01 -8.35 22.23
CA ARG A 719 13.49 -9.71 22.48
C ARG A 719 12.08 -9.73 23.11
N LYS A 720 11.66 -8.63 23.75
CA LYS A 720 10.29 -8.41 24.24
C LYS A 720 9.36 -7.86 23.14
N LEU A 721 9.89 -7.38 22.01
CA LEU A 721 9.14 -6.82 20.88
C LEU A 721 8.82 -7.92 19.86
N SER A 722 7.66 -8.57 19.99
CA SER A 722 7.21 -9.60 19.02
C SER A 722 5.80 -10.14 19.27
N ARG A 723 5.19 -9.84 20.42
CA ARG A 723 3.91 -10.42 20.85
C ARG A 723 2.80 -9.37 20.83
N LEU A 724 1.65 -9.70 20.25
CA LEU A 724 0.43 -8.90 20.36
C LEU A 724 -0.12 -9.03 21.79
N ARG A 725 0.39 -8.19 22.70
CA ARG A 725 0.04 -8.21 24.11
C ARG A 725 0.13 -6.78 24.70
N PRO A 726 -0.42 -6.51 25.89
CA PRO A 726 -0.38 -5.18 26.48
C PRO A 726 1.01 -4.84 27.02
N TYR A 727 1.63 -3.81 26.47
CA TYR A 727 2.93 -3.29 26.89
C TYR A 727 2.78 -2.18 27.94
N VAL A 728 3.72 -2.14 28.88
CA VAL A 728 3.98 -0.96 29.72
C VAL A 728 5.25 -0.31 29.20
N LEU A 729 5.14 0.91 28.72
CA LEU A 729 6.24 1.66 28.13
C LEU A 729 6.56 2.85 29.04
N LYS A 730 7.83 3.01 29.41
CA LYS A 730 8.30 4.18 30.14
C LYS A 730 9.41 4.86 29.38
N GLY A 731 9.40 6.18 29.38
CA GLY A 731 10.31 6.95 28.55
C GLY A 731 10.03 8.44 28.59
N ARG A 732 10.80 9.18 27.81
CA ARG A 732 10.69 10.63 27.71
C ARG A 732 9.88 11.02 26.49
N VAL A 733 8.98 11.99 26.64
CA VAL A 733 8.23 12.55 25.52
C VAL A 733 9.12 13.54 24.77
N GLU A 734 9.35 13.29 23.49
CA GLU A 734 10.06 14.19 22.58
C GLU A 734 9.03 14.85 21.65
N GLU A 735 9.11 16.16 21.50
CA GLU A 735 8.22 16.94 20.64
C GLU A 735 9.02 17.61 19.51
N GLU A 736 8.49 17.53 18.30
CA GLU A 736 9.03 18.24 17.15
C GLU A 736 7.90 18.78 16.27
N PHE A 737 7.90 20.10 16.04
CA PHE A 737 6.90 20.83 15.24
C PHE A 737 5.44 20.64 15.70
N GLY A 738 5.23 20.49 17.00
CA GLY A 738 3.93 20.25 17.63
C GLY A 738 3.54 18.79 17.74
N VAL A 739 4.36 17.85 17.25
CA VAL A 739 4.04 16.42 17.25
C VAL A 739 4.91 15.69 18.26
N ALA A 740 4.26 15.04 19.22
CA ALA A 740 4.95 14.29 20.27
C ALA A 740 5.15 12.79 19.92
N THR A 741 6.28 12.25 20.34
CA THR A 741 6.63 10.83 20.26
C THR A 741 7.25 10.36 21.58
N LEU A 742 7.14 9.08 21.90
CA LEU A 742 7.74 8.51 23.10
C LEU A 742 9.12 7.93 22.78
N ARG A 743 10.19 8.53 23.32
CA ARG A 743 11.50 7.88 23.37
C ARG A 743 11.49 6.84 24.49
N VAL A 744 11.50 5.57 24.10
CA VAL A 744 11.39 4.45 25.04
C VAL A 744 12.71 4.20 25.75
N GLU A 745 12.65 4.09 27.08
CA GLU A 745 13.81 3.75 27.92
C GLU A 745 13.59 2.49 28.75
N TRP A 746 12.34 2.08 28.94
CA TRP A 746 11.98 0.84 29.63
C TRP A 746 10.72 0.19 29.05
N VAL A 747 10.71 -1.14 29.00
CA VAL A 747 9.61 -1.96 28.49
C VAL A 747 9.29 -3.08 29.47
N GLY A 748 8.01 -3.18 29.83
CA GLY A 748 7.44 -4.30 30.56
C GLY A 748 6.11 -4.75 29.93
N PHE A 749 5.45 -5.70 30.57
CA PHE A 749 4.14 -6.18 30.15
C PHE A 749 3.13 -6.01 31.28
N LEU A 750 1.89 -5.69 30.93
CA LEU A 750 0.81 -5.54 31.90
C LEU A 750 0.35 -6.88 32.52
N GLU A 751 0.72 -7.98 31.87
CA GLU A 751 0.39 -9.36 32.26
C GLU A 751 1.41 -10.00 33.20
N GLU A 752 2.62 -9.44 33.34
CA GLU A 752 3.59 -9.93 34.31
C GLU A 752 3.07 -9.55 35.71
N LYS A 753 2.71 -10.57 36.52
CA LYS A 753 2.55 -10.37 37.97
C LYS A 753 3.93 -9.97 38.49
N GLU A 754 4.01 -8.84 39.19
CA GLU A 754 5.19 -8.49 39.99
C GLU A 754 5.60 -9.62 40.92
#